data_AF-A0A4V3XFH4-F1
#
_entry.id   AF-A0A4V3XFH4-F1
#
_cell.length_a   1.000
_cell.length_b   1.000
_cell.length_c   1.000
_cell.angle_alpha   90.00
_cell.angle_beta   90.00
_cell.angle_gamma   90.00
#
_symmetry.space_group_name_H-M   'P 1'
#
loop_
_entity.id
_entity.type
_entity.pdbx_description
1 polymer ?
#
loop_
_entity_poly.entity_id
_entity_poly.type
_entity_poly.pdbx_seq_one_letter_code
_entity_poly.pdbx_strand_id
1 'polypeptide(L)'
;MSLPLPTLHIWPAQWDLPSIEPASLAAVLYLQLSIPGGFNVVECANPDLSPSGSTVECAKRTAWSAHIESTFGDLVAHMFYSLPTNYNGLTYPALASFMSVPQRYYVPQRVRNLYHKRLEASGLWNLPGEEVEDKEAEKRAFGQEEKKKEEEPEKIFKSAFERQRVLERARAAFDLYARLLDDNRFFYYDRPTSLDVLLAAHTLLLLHPPFPDPLLPSLLSMSYPTLLSHARLVLSTAFPGSTAPSQQLHILPPHAYSLRSLLPYPSLSSFWSGGGQPKTERSEEDKRFDRMRWAWIGMAVLGSIAYWSFWGPKIIIATSLSEDEEDEDGAGEEFIYEVDGVEEEGEDEGDEDLVMAPIRLRHPKGVTTIELDFDTFTVLDLQQEILAASEIPPSAQDLKAGYPPRSLTGVIPELPLSSLGLSPGEQIIVTQKPGPSASASSSSAPLRPPLPTDPRANIVNPPASLPSPSSTGPSSTSAARSDEPDYVETPDGGYLVHRIVPDDNSCLFSSIAVVFEQDITKAPKIRQIVADVIRNDPDTWTEAILGRPRNDYITTILSPNSWGGAIELTILATYYATEIASIDVETGRIDRFTPSSGASVNRVLLIYSGIHYDAALIAPELGVPEEWCTCIVPVESQQDDDDGVLRALKALADKLRSKRRFTNTATFDLKCEVCGKGLKGEKEARAHASETGHVKFGEY
;
A
#
# COMPACT_ATOMS: atom_id res chain seq x y z
N MET A 1 -36.29 18.46 -29.75
CA MET A 1 -37.41 17.71 -29.13
C MET A 1 -37.43 18.07 -27.66
N SER A 2 -38.60 18.20 -27.03
CA SER A 2 -38.67 18.27 -25.57
C SER A 2 -38.27 16.91 -24.98
N LEU A 3 -37.51 16.91 -23.88
CA LEU A 3 -37.29 15.70 -23.10
C LEU A 3 -38.63 15.29 -22.45
N PRO A 4 -38.94 13.98 -22.36
CA PRO A 4 -40.13 13.52 -21.65
C PRO A 4 -40.01 13.87 -20.17
N LEU A 5 -41.08 14.42 -19.58
CA LEU A 5 -41.09 14.75 -18.15
C LEU A 5 -40.93 13.48 -17.30
N PRO A 6 -40.13 13.52 -16.21
CA PRO A 6 -39.99 12.40 -15.29
C PRO A 6 -41.37 11.99 -14.76
N THR A 7 -41.62 10.68 -14.70
CA THR A 7 -42.93 10.14 -14.32
C THR A 7 -42.81 9.39 -12.99
N LEU A 8 -43.46 9.93 -11.95
CA LEU A 8 -43.52 9.36 -10.62
C LEU A 8 -44.70 8.39 -10.51
N HIS A 9 -44.44 7.16 -10.07
CA HIS A 9 -45.49 6.19 -9.74
C HIS A 9 -45.78 6.24 -8.24
N ILE A 10 -47.05 6.31 -7.86
CA ILE A 10 -47.49 6.48 -6.46
C ILE A 10 -48.67 5.56 -6.11
N TRP A 11 -48.90 5.33 -4.82
CA TRP A 11 -50.19 4.82 -4.37
C TRP A 11 -51.31 5.86 -4.63
N PRO A 12 -52.57 5.43 -4.90
CA PRO A 12 -53.65 6.34 -5.26
C PRO A 12 -53.95 7.43 -4.22
N ALA A 13 -54.50 8.55 -4.69
CA ALA A 13 -54.98 9.65 -3.87
C ALA A 13 -56.17 9.25 -2.98
N GLN A 14 -56.24 9.82 -1.77
CA GLN A 14 -57.36 9.63 -0.84
C GLN A 14 -57.36 10.75 0.22
N TRP A 15 -58.54 11.11 0.75
CA TRP A 15 -58.71 12.12 1.80
C TRP A 15 -58.10 13.50 1.45
N ASP A 16 -58.33 13.96 0.22
CA ASP A 16 -57.77 15.21 -0.35
C ASP A 16 -56.22 15.28 -0.38
N LEU A 17 -55.53 14.16 -0.14
CA LEU A 17 -54.08 14.02 -0.27
C LEU A 17 -53.72 13.32 -1.60
N PRO A 18 -52.66 13.75 -2.31
CA PRO A 18 -52.19 13.12 -3.55
C PRO A 18 -51.85 11.63 -3.46
N SER A 19 -51.64 11.08 -2.25
CA SER A 19 -51.42 9.65 -2.04
C SER A 19 -51.81 9.23 -0.63
N ILE A 20 -52.34 8.01 -0.48
CA ILE A 20 -52.56 7.36 0.81
C ILE A 20 -51.26 6.91 1.51
N GLU A 21 -50.16 6.72 0.77
CA GLU A 21 -48.89 6.26 1.34
C GLU A 21 -47.98 7.46 1.71
N PRO A 22 -47.42 7.52 2.94
CA PRO A 22 -46.54 8.62 3.35
C PRO A 22 -45.29 8.83 2.48
N ALA A 23 -44.70 7.76 1.92
CA ALA A 23 -43.51 7.86 1.08
C ALA A 23 -43.84 8.46 -0.30
N SER A 24 -44.85 7.93 -0.99
CA SER A 24 -45.44 8.50 -2.20
C SER A 24 -45.85 9.97 -2.00
N LEU A 25 -46.53 10.29 -0.89
CA LEU A 25 -46.94 11.67 -0.57
C LEU A 25 -45.75 12.61 -0.37
N ALA A 26 -44.72 12.17 0.36
CA ALA A 26 -43.49 12.94 0.55
C ALA A 26 -42.74 13.18 -0.78
N ALA A 27 -42.71 12.19 -1.67
CA ALA A 27 -42.12 12.32 -3.00
C ALA A 27 -42.85 13.35 -3.87
N VAL A 28 -44.20 13.31 -3.90
CA VAL A 28 -45.01 14.31 -4.62
C VAL A 28 -44.78 15.72 -4.07
N LEU A 29 -44.78 15.89 -2.75
CA LEU A 29 -44.53 17.19 -2.12
C LEU A 29 -43.11 17.71 -2.41
N TYR A 30 -42.09 16.86 -2.34
CA TYR A 30 -40.70 17.24 -2.62
C TYR A 30 -40.50 17.64 -4.09
N LEU A 31 -41.05 16.88 -5.04
CA LEU A 31 -40.97 17.23 -6.46
C LEU A 31 -41.76 18.51 -6.76
N GLN A 32 -42.94 18.72 -6.16
CA GLN A 32 -43.72 19.94 -6.38
C GLN A 32 -43.07 21.19 -5.75
N LEU A 33 -42.25 21.04 -4.71
CA LEU A 33 -41.42 22.11 -4.15
C LEU A 33 -40.16 22.40 -4.99
N SER A 34 -39.61 21.38 -5.67
CA SER A 34 -38.33 21.48 -6.39
C SER A 34 -38.48 21.82 -7.87
N ILE A 35 -39.48 21.22 -8.53
CA ILE A 35 -39.79 21.33 -9.96
C ILE A 35 -41.32 21.38 -10.17
N PRO A 36 -42.00 22.45 -9.73
CA PRO A 36 -43.46 22.57 -9.79
C PRO A 36 -43.99 22.37 -11.23
N GLY A 37 -44.83 21.34 -11.42
CA GLY A 37 -45.35 20.95 -12.74
C GLY A 37 -44.32 20.34 -13.71
N GLY A 38 -43.07 20.12 -13.27
CA GLY A 38 -41.98 19.54 -14.08
C GLY A 38 -41.96 18.01 -14.11
N PHE A 39 -43.03 17.34 -13.67
CA PHE A 39 -43.12 15.88 -13.58
C PHE A 39 -44.56 15.40 -13.82
N ASN A 40 -44.70 14.17 -14.30
CA ASN A 40 -45.97 13.46 -14.42
C ASN A 40 -46.19 12.55 -13.19
N VAL A 41 -47.45 12.23 -12.91
CA VAL A 41 -47.84 11.31 -11.84
C VAL A 41 -48.71 10.18 -12.41
N VAL A 42 -48.44 8.94 -11.98
CA VAL A 42 -49.23 7.75 -12.33
C VAL A 42 -49.61 7.01 -11.05
N GLU A 43 -50.91 6.87 -10.79
CA GLU A 43 -51.40 6.06 -9.68
C GLU A 43 -51.27 4.57 -9.98
N CYS A 44 -50.79 3.79 -9.01
CA CYS A 44 -50.56 2.35 -9.12
C CYS A 44 -51.04 1.64 -7.84
N ALA A 45 -52.25 1.09 -7.88
CA ALA A 45 -52.78 0.25 -6.80
C ALA A 45 -52.23 -1.19 -6.79
N ASN A 46 -51.50 -1.59 -7.84
CA ASN A 46 -50.78 -2.86 -7.92
C ASN A 46 -49.27 -2.58 -7.93
N PRO A 47 -48.49 -3.05 -6.93
CA PRO A 47 -47.04 -2.84 -6.90
C PRO A 47 -46.33 -3.46 -8.12
N ASP A 48 -46.86 -4.55 -8.68
CA ASP A 48 -46.25 -5.26 -9.80
C ASP A 48 -46.40 -4.52 -11.15
N LEU A 49 -47.17 -3.43 -11.19
CA LEU A 49 -47.26 -2.52 -12.35
C LEU A 49 -46.29 -1.32 -12.26
N SER A 50 -45.60 -1.15 -11.14
CA SER A 50 -44.62 -0.08 -10.97
C SER A 50 -43.33 -0.35 -11.78
N PRO A 51 -42.67 0.67 -12.36
CA PRO A 51 -41.32 0.54 -12.91
C PRO A 51 -40.27 0.01 -11.91
N SER A 52 -40.59 0.02 -10.60
CA SER A 52 -39.78 -0.57 -9.54
C SER A 52 -39.84 -2.10 -9.46
N GLY A 53 -40.63 -2.77 -10.29
CA GLY A 53 -40.84 -4.22 -10.24
C GLY A 53 -41.70 -4.68 -9.05
N SER A 54 -41.96 -5.98 -9.00
CA SER A 54 -42.79 -6.62 -7.98
C SER A 54 -42.26 -6.46 -6.57
N THR A 55 -43.10 -6.72 -5.56
CA THR A 55 -42.70 -6.65 -4.14
C THR A 55 -41.47 -7.51 -3.81
N VAL A 56 -41.35 -8.69 -4.43
CA VAL A 56 -40.21 -9.60 -4.27
C VAL A 56 -38.96 -9.09 -4.98
N GLU A 57 -39.09 -8.50 -6.17
CA GLU A 57 -37.96 -7.87 -6.88
C GLU A 57 -37.48 -6.60 -6.17
N CYS A 58 -38.40 -5.82 -5.59
CA CYS A 58 -38.07 -4.67 -4.77
C CYS A 58 -37.28 -5.09 -3.53
N ALA A 59 -37.73 -6.14 -2.81
CA ALA A 59 -37.00 -6.69 -1.67
C ALA A 59 -35.60 -7.23 -2.06
N LYS A 60 -35.50 -7.99 -3.16
CA LYS A 60 -34.23 -8.47 -3.71
C LYS A 60 -33.29 -7.31 -4.08
N ARG A 61 -33.81 -6.27 -4.76
CA ARG A 61 -33.03 -5.09 -5.13
C ARG A 61 -32.51 -4.35 -3.90
N THR A 62 -33.34 -4.12 -2.89
CA THR A 62 -32.90 -3.46 -1.64
C THR A 62 -31.82 -4.28 -0.93
N ALA A 63 -31.96 -5.61 -0.86
CA ALA A 63 -30.94 -6.49 -0.31
C ALA A 63 -29.62 -6.42 -1.11
N TRP A 64 -29.69 -6.44 -2.45
CA TRP A 64 -28.50 -6.32 -3.30
C TRP A 64 -27.86 -4.93 -3.23
N SER A 65 -28.64 -3.85 -3.16
CA SER A 65 -28.12 -2.48 -2.98
C SER A 65 -27.38 -2.32 -1.66
N ALA A 66 -27.97 -2.80 -0.56
CA ALA A 66 -27.30 -2.82 0.75
C ALA A 66 -26.00 -3.67 0.71
N HIS A 67 -26.00 -4.78 -0.04
CA HIS A 67 -24.81 -5.61 -0.23
C HIS A 67 -23.71 -4.91 -1.06
N ILE A 68 -24.06 -4.09 -2.07
CA ILE A 68 -23.08 -3.22 -2.77
C ILE A 68 -22.53 -2.17 -1.80
N GLU A 69 -23.41 -1.41 -1.13
CA GLU A 69 -23.02 -0.33 -0.22
C GLU A 69 -22.17 -0.81 0.96
N SER A 70 -22.31 -2.06 1.40
CA SER A 70 -21.39 -2.70 2.33
C SER A 70 -20.12 -3.20 1.65
N THR A 71 -20.20 -4.08 0.64
CA THR A 71 -19.02 -4.78 0.11
C THR A 71 -18.17 -3.93 -0.83
N PHE A 72 -18.77 -3.34 -1.88
CA PHE A 72 -18.08 -2.43 -2.79
C PHE A 72 -17.79 -1.09 -2.11
N GLY A 73 -18.67 -0.62 -1.22
CA GLY A 73 -18.43 0.58 -0.42
C GLY A 73 -17.18 0.47 0.47
N ASP A 74 -16.98 -0.68 1.12
CA ASP A 74 -15.75 -0.95 1.88
C ASP A 74 -14.52 -1.05 0.97
N LEU A 75 -14.62 -1.73 -0.19
CA LEU A 75 -13.50 -1.88 -1.12
C LEU A 75 -13.06 -0.53 -1.73
N VAL A 76 -14.01 0.35 -2.06
CA VAL A 76 -13.76 1.75 -2.45
C VAL A 76 -13.09 2.50 -1.30
N ALA A 77 -13.66 2.44 -0.09
CA ALA A 77 -13.11 3.15 1.06
C ALA A 77 -11.70 2.67 1.44
N HIS A 78 -11.38 1.38 1.29
CA HIS A 78 -10.03 0.85 1.46
C HIS A 78 -9.04 1.50 0.47
N MET A 79 -9.37 1.51 -0.83
CA MET A 79 -8.53 2.11 -1.88
C MET A 79 -8.27 3.61 -1.69
N PHE A 80 -9.25 4.36 -1.16
CA PHE A 80 -9.13 5.81 -0.95
C PHE A 80 -8.53 6.21 0.41
N TYR A 81 -8.81 5.48 1.49
CA TYR A 81 -8.52 5.94 2.87
C TYR A 81 -7.62 5.01 3.68
N SER A 82 -7.53 3.72 3.36
CA SER A 82 -6.68 2.77 4.08
C SER A 82 -5.25 2.84 3.55
N LEU A 83 -5.05 2.55 2.26
CA LEU A 83 -3.75 2.54 1.60
C LEU A 83 -3.08 3.93 1.67
N PRO A 84 -1.93 4.10 2.37
CA PRO A 84 -1.32 5.41 2.57
C PRO A 84 -0.75 5.99 1.27
N THR A 85 -0.26 5.15 0.35
CA THR A 85 0.18 5.52 -0.99
C THR A 85 -0.93 6.27 -1.76
N ASN A 86 -2.14 5.73 -1.76
CA ASN A 86 -3.30 6.33 -2.41
C ASN A 86 -3.87 7.51 -1.61
N TYR A 87 -3.93 7.42 -0.28
CA TYR A 87 -4.42 8.53 0.54
C TYR A 87 -3.52 9.77 0.43
N ASN A 88 -2.21 9.63 0.61
CA ASN A 88 -1.25 10.73 0.56
C ASN A 88 -1.05 11.24 -0.87
N GLY A 89 -1.01 10.35 -1.87
CA GLY A 89 -0.76 10.71 -3.27
C GLY A 89 -1.97 11.22 -4.06
N LEU A 90 -3.20 10.86 -3.68
CA LEU A 90 -4.42 11.18 -4.43
C LEU A 90 -5.54 11.75 -3.55
N THR A 91 -5.97 11.02 -2.52
CA THR A 91 -7.20 11.35 -1.77
C THR A 91 -7.08 12.63 -0.94
N TYR A 92 -5.99 12.78 -0.19
CA TYR A 92 -5.74 13.95 0.66
C TYR A 92 -5.55 15.24 -0.17
N PRO A 93 -4.70 15.28 -1.22
CA PRO A 93 -4.61 16.45 -2.10
C PRO A 93 -5.95 16.83 -2.74
N ALA A 94 -6.72 15.84 -3.22
CA ALA A 94 -8.04 16.07 -3.80
C ALA A 94 -9.01 16.67 -2.77
N LEU A 95 -9.17 16.04 -1.60
CA LEU A 95 -10.04 16.54 -0.53
C LEU A 95 -9.63 17.95 -0.07
N ALA A 96 -8.33 18.20 0.12
CA ALA A 96 -7.83 19.52 0.50
C ALA A 96 -8.13 20.58 -0.57
N SER A 97 -8.07 20.24 -1.87
CA SER A 97 -8.32 21.20 -2.96
C SER A 97 -9.69 21.87 -2.85
N PHE A 98 -10.75 21.10 -2.53
CA PHE A 98 -12.13 21.56 -2.45
C PHE A 98 -12.43 22.45 -1.23
N MET A 99 -11.57 22.43 -0.21
CA MET A 99 -11.80 23.06 1.09
C MET A 99 -11.08 24.41 1.21
N SER A 100 -11.53 25.29 2.12
CA SER A 100 -10.83 26.53 2.46
C SER A 100 -9.77 26.33 3.55
N VAL A 101 -8.79 27.24 3.66
CA VAL A 101 -7.92 27.31 4.85
C VAL A 101 -8.76 27.81 6.04
N PRO A 102 -8.70 27.20 7.24
CA PRO A 102 -7.84 26.09 7.67
C PRO A 102 -8.48 24.69 7.58
N GLN A 103 -9.70 24.56 7.02
CA GLN A 103 -10.39 23.27 6.88
C GLN A 103 -9.54 22.22 6.16
N ARG A 104 -8.75 22.65 5.15
CA ARG A 104 -7.75 21.84 4.43
C ARG A 104 -6.88 20.96 5.34
N TYR A 105 -6.50 21.43 6.53
CA TYR A 105 -5.55 20.74 7.40
C TYR A 105 -6.18 19.71 8.34
N TYR A 106 -7.49 19.78 8.62
CA TYR A 106 -8.12 18.92 9.64
C TYR A 106 -9.35 18.15 9.15
N VAL A 107 -10.03 18.61 8.10
CA VAL A 107 -11.22 17.93 7.58
C VAL A 107 -10.86 16.63 6.83
N PRO A 108 -9.83 16.56 5.96
CA PRO A 108 -9.46 15.30 5.30
C PRO A 108 -9.13 14.19 6.30
N GLN A 109 -8.34 14.49 7.33
CA GLN A 109 -8.00 13.51 8.37
C GLN A 109 -9.22 13.13 9.22
N ARG A 110 -10.16 14.06 9.47
CA ARG A 110 -11.44 13.72 10.10
C ARG A 110 -12.26 12.76 9.23
N VAL A 111 -12.26 12.93 7.91
CA VAL A 111 -12.93 12.01 6.97
C VAL A 111 -12.25 10.63 6.98
N ARG A 112 -10.91 10.56 6.92
CA ARG A 112 -10.15 9.30 7.05
C ARG A 112 -10.53 8.56 8.35
N ASN A 113 -10.60 9.27 9.47
CA ASN A 113 -10.97 8.72 10.77
C ASN A 113 -12.44 8.25 10.89
N LEU A 114 -13.36 8.73 10.03
CA LEU A 114 -14.72 8.20 9.95
C LEU A 114 -14.75 6.83 9.26
N TYR A 115 -13.92 6.62 8.24
CA TYR A 115 -13.81 5.34 7.54
C TYR A 115 -12.99 4.30 8.33
N HIS A 116 -11.98 4.71 9.10
CA HIS A 116 -11.15 3.84 9.95
C HIS A 116 -12.00 2.82 10.72
N LYS A 117 -12.94 3.26 11.56
CA LYS A 117 -13.75 2.36 12.40
C LYS A 117 -14.58 1.35 11.61
N ARG A 118 -15.03 1.71 10.40
CA ARG A 118 -15.82 0.83 9.54
C ARG A 118 -14.94 -0.22 8.86
N LEU A 119 -13.78 0.20 8.36
CA LEU A 119 -12.81 -0.66 7.68
C LEU A 119 -12.06 -1.57 8.67
N GLU A 120 -11.73 -1.08 9.85
CA GLU A 120 -11.17 -1.84 10.97
C GLU A 120 -12.11 -2.97 11.38
N ALA A 121 -13.39 -2.64 11.65
CA ALA A 121 -14.42 -3.62 11.98
C ALA A 121 -14.70 -4.62 10.84
N SER A 122 -14.43 -4.24 9.59
CA SER A 122 -14.58 -5.13 8.43
C SER A 122 -13.28 -5.83 8.01
N GLY A 123 -12.14 -5.60 8.68
CA GLY A 123 -10.86 -6.23 8.37
C GLY A 123 -10.23 -5.75 7.06
N LEU A 124 -10.47 -4.48 6.70
CA LEU A 124 -9.99 -3.77 5.50
C LEU A 124 -9.27 -2.45 5.84
N TRP A 125 -8.80 -2.29 7.08
CA TRP A 125 -7.82 -1.26 7.46
C TRP A 125 -6.42 -1.87 7.49
N ASN A 126 -5.40 -1.12 7.05
CA ASN A 126 -4.01 -1.58 7.03
C ASN A 126 -3.45 -1.80 8.45
N LEU A 127 -2.56 -2.79 8.62
CA LEU A 127 -1.84 -3.00 9.88
C LEU A 127 -1.03 -1.76 10.36
N PRO A 128 -0.81 -1.60 11.68
CA PRO A 128 -0.16 -0.43 12.28
C PRO A 128 1.37 -0.42 12.13
N GLY A 129 1.87 -0.62 10.90
CA GLY A 129 3.27 -0.43 10.52
C GLY A 129 3.48 0.89 9.78
N GLU A 130 2.78 1.09 8.67
CA GLU A 130 2.90 2.29 7.82
C GLU A 130 2.53 3.57 8.60
N GLU A 131 1.47 3.52 9.40
CA GLU A 131 1.07 4.62 10.29
C GLU A 131 2.11 4.96 11.38
N VAL A 132 3.04 4.06 11.70
CA VAL A 132 4.14 4.34 12.65
C VAL A 132 5.29 5.02 11.90
N GLU A 133 5.56 4.63 10.66
CA GLU A 133 6.61 5.23 9.84
C GLU A 133 6.24 6.64 9.36
N ASP A 134 4.97 6.89 8.99
CA ASP A 134 4.41 8.24 8.79
C ASP A 134 4.64 9.10 10.05
N LYS A 135 4.26 8.61 11.23
CA LYS A 135 4.40 9.33 12.52
C LYS A 135 5.84 9.44 13.02
N GLU A 136 6.77 8.62 12.53
CA GLU A 136 8.21 8.76 12.76
C GLU A 136 8.86 9.72 11.77
N ALA A 137 8.32 9.89 10.56
CA ALA A 137 8.73 10.91 9.61
C ALA A 137 8.25 12.30 10.07
N GLU A 138 6.97 12.44 10.46
CA GLU A 138 6.41 13.70 11.02
C GLU A 138 7.14 14.22 12.26
N LYS A 139 7.79 13.33 13.03
CA LYS A 139 8.57 13.69 14.23
C LYS A 139 9.99 14.17 13.93
N ARG A 140 10.49 14.04 12.69
CA ARG A 140 11.86 14.45 12.35
C ARG A 140 11.92 15.96 12.14
N ALA A 141 12.96 16.59 12.67
CA ALA A 141 13.14 18.03 12.55
C ALA A 141 13.43 18.42 11.09
N PHE A 142 12.87 19.56 10.68
CA PHE A 142 13.02 20.12 9.34
C PHE A 142 14.51 20.27 8.96
N GLY A 143 14.95 19.58 7.91
CA GLY A 143 16.34 19.63 7.41
C GLY A 143 17.23 18.42 7.70
N GLN A 144 16.70 17.28 8.18
CA GLN A 144 17.45 16.01 8.20
C GLN A 144 17.29 15.25 6.86
N GLU A 145 18.41 14.93 6.20
CA GLU A 145 18.41 14.17 4.94
C GLU A 145 17.95 12.71 5.13
N GLU A 146 17.23 12.19 4.13
CA GLU A 146 16.77 10.80 4.14
C GLU A 146 17.90 9.81 3.87
N LYS A 147 18.33 9.09 4.92
CA LYS A 147 18.81 7.73 4.72
C LYS A 147 17.60 6.81 4.59
N LYS A 148 17.38 6.27 3.39
CA LYS A 148 16.49 5.11 3.20
C LYS A 148 16.93 3.99 4.15
N LYS A 149 16.11 3.68 5.15
CA LYS A 149 16.12 2.36 5.77
C LYS A 149 15.65 1.36 4.72
N GLU A 150 16.25 0.18 4.69
CA GLU A 150 15.67 -0.94 3.96
C GLU A 150 14.44 -1.43 4.75
N GLU A 151 13.34 -1.69 4.05
CA GLU A 151 12.09 -2.15 4.67
C GLU A 151 12.28 -3.56 5.25
N GLU A 152 11.85 -3.76 6.50
CA GLU A 152 12.03 -5.06 7.18
C GLU A 152 11.25 -6.16 6.44
N PRO A 153 11.84 -7.34 6.16
CA PRO A 153 11.21 -8.37 5.35
C PRO A 153 9.90 -8.89 5.97
N GLU A 154 9.76 -8.83 7.29
CA GLU A 154 8.49 -9.13 7.97
C GLU A 154 7.37 -8.14 7.63
N LYS A 155 7.67 -6.84 7.46
CA LYS A 155 6.68 -5.82 7.08
C LYS A 155 6.24 -6.04 5.63
N ILE A 156 7.19 -6.30 4.74
CA ILE A 156 6.93 -6.64 3.33
C ILE A 156 6.03 -7.88 3.25
N PHE A 157 6.33 -8.94 4.01
CA PHE A 157 5.52 -10.17 4.03
C PHE A 157 4.12 -9.94 4.60
N LYS A 158 3.99 -9.22 5.73
CA LYS A 158 2.69 -8.90 6.34
C LYS A 158 1.83 -8.06 5.38
N SER A 159 2.40 -7.02 4.76
CA SER A 159 1.74 -6.21 3.73
C SER A 159 1.32 -7.05 2.52
N ALA A 160 2.18 -7.92 1.99
CA ALA A 160 1.84 -8.80 0.88
C ALA A 160 0.68 -9.76 1.21
N PHE A 161 0.66 -10.33 2.41
CA PHE A 161 -0.43 -11.19 2.89
C PHE A 161 -1.76 -10.43 3.03
N GLU A 162 -1.74 -9.22 3.61
CA GLU A 162 -2.95 -8.39 3.70
C GLU A 162 -3.47 -7.99 2.32
N ARG A 163 -2.58 -7.59 1.40
CA ARG A 163 -2.95 -7.28 0.00
C ARG A 163 -3.58 -8.48 -0.70
N GLN A 164 -3.09 -9.70 -0.47
CA GLN A 164 -3.74 -10.91 -0.99
C GLN A 164 -5.12 -11.15 -0.36
N ARG A 165 -5.27 -10.97 0.96
CA ARG A 165 -6.57 -11.07 1.66
C ARG A 165 -7.61 -10.05 1.13
N VAL A 166 -7.18 -8.83 0.83
CA VAL A 166 -8.03 -7.80 0.17
C VAL A 166 -8.43 -8.27 -1.24
N LEU A 167 -7.49 -8.77 -2.03
CA LEU A 167 -7.75 -9.29 -3.39
C LEU A 167 -8.69 -10.51 -3.38
N GLU A 168 -8.60 -11.41 -2.41
CA GLU A 168 -9.49 -12.57 -2.27
C GLU A 168 -10.91 -12.15 -1.90
N ARG A 169 -11.07 -11.18 -0.99
CA ARG A 169 -12.39 -10.59 -0.69
C ARG A 169 -12.97 -9.83 -1.88
N ALA A 170 -12.13 -9.12 -2.63
CA ALA A 170 -12.55 -8.43 -3.84
C ALA A 170 -13.02 -9.42 -4.92
N ARG A 171 -12.27 -10.50 -5.16
CA ARG A 171 -12.70 -11.61 -6.04
C ARG A 171 -14.05 -12.18 -5.59
N ALA A 172 -14.21 -12.52 -4.31
CA ALA A 172 -15.47 -13.07 -3.80
C ALA A 172 -16.68 -12.14 -4.05
N ALA A 173 -16.50 -10.82 -3.93
CA ALA A 173 -17.52 -9.84 -4.27
C ALA A 173 -17.74 -9.71 -5.80
N PHE A 174 -16.67 -9.59 -6.58
CA PHE A 174 -16.73 -9.40 -8.04
C PHE A 174 -17.27 -10.65 -8.75
N ASP A 175 -16.86 -11.85 -8.35
CA ASP A 175 -17.39 -13.14 -8.82
C ASP A 175 -18.90 -13.25 -8.59
N LEU A 176 -19.42 -12.70 -7.48
CA LEU A 176 -20.85 -12.72 -7.19
C LEU A 176 -21.62 -11.85 -8.18
N TYR A 177 -21.20 -10.60 -8.38
CA TYR A 177 -21.92 -9.69 -9.29
C TYR A 177 -21.68 -10.04 -10.77
N ALA A 178 -20.53 -10.59 -11.13
CA ALA A 178 -20.27 -11.10 -12.48
C ALA A 178 -21.20 -12.28 -12.81
N ARG A 179 -21.44 -13.21 -11.87
CA ARG A 179 -22.42 -14.30 -12.03
C ARG A 179 -23.88 -13.86 -11.92
N LEU A 180 -24.17 -12.76 -11.22
CA LEU A 180 -25.52 -12.20 -11.11
C LEU A 180 -25.91 -11.39 -12.35
N LEU A 181 -24.92 -10.80 -13.03
CA LEU A 181 -25.09 -10.10 -14.31
C LEU A 181 -25.10 -11.09 -15.48
N ASP A 182 -24.23 -12.10 -15.43
CA ASP A 182 -24.03 -13.08 -16.51
C ASP A 182 -23.66 -12.34 -17.82
N ASP A 183 -24.11 -12.81 -18.99
CA ASP A 183 -23.92 -12.10 -20.27
C ASP A 183 -24.92 -10.93 -20.50
N ASN A 184 -25.69 -10.52 -19.48
CA ASN A 184 -26.74 -9.50 -19.63
C ASN A 184 -26.19 -8.07 -19.58
N ARG A 185 -26.89 -7.15 -20.25
CA ARG A 185 -26.52 -5.71 -20.29
C ARG A 185 -26.81 -4.97 -18.98
N PHE A 186 -27.83 -5.41 -18.24
CA PHE A 186 -28.30 -4.89 -16.95
C PHE A 186 -29.00 -6.02 -16.17
N PHE A 187 -29.22 -5.85 -14.87
CA PHE A 187 -29.69 -6.93 -13.99
C PHE A 187 -31.13 -7.45 -14.18
N TYR A 188 -32.07 -6.64 -14.68
CA TYR A 188 -33.52 -6.99 -14.68
C TYR A 188 -34.24 -6.71 -16.01
N TYR A 189 -33.83 -5.68 -16.76
CA TYR A 189 -34.53 -5.17 -17.94
C TYR A 189 -33.50 -4.65 -18.96
N ASP A 190 -33.87 -4.42 -20.22
CA ASP A 190 -32.97 -3.77 -21.20
C ASP A 190 -32.80 -2.25 -20.99
N ARG A 191 -32.80 -1.80 -19.72
CA ARG A 191 -32.58 -0.43 -19.26
C ARG A 191 -31.91 -0.45 -17.88
N PRO A 192 -31.06 0.53 -17.53
CA PRO A 192 -30.40 0.56 -16.23
C PRO A 192 -31.41 0.74 -15.10
N THR A 193 -31.30 -0.08 -14.06
CA THR A 193 -32.02 0.09 -12.79
C THR A 193 -31.16 0.84 -11.77
N SER A 194 -31.73 1.20 -10.62
CA SER A 194 -30.94 1.78 -9.51
C SER A 194 -29.86 0.82 -8.98
N LEU A 195 -30.00 -0.50 -9.18
CA LEU A 195 -28.95 -1.46 -8.83
C LEU A 195 -27.77 -1.38 -9.82
N ASP A 196 -28.06 -1.26 -11.11
CA ASP A 196 -27.05 -1.09 -12.16
C ASP A 196 -26.28 0.21 -11.97
N VAL A 197 -26.99 1.32 -11.68
CA VAL A 197 -26.38 2.63 -11.41
C VAL A 197 -25.50 2.58 -10.15
N LEU A 198 -25.95 1.92 -9.08
CA LEU A 198 -25.20 1.81 -7.84
C LEU A 198 -23.94 0.94 -8.00
N LEU A 199 -24.02 -0.17 -8.73
CA LEU A 199 -22.86 -1.00 -9.04
C LEU A 199 -21.86 -0.26 -9.94
N ALA A 200 -22.35 0.38 -11.00
CA ALA A 200 -21.54 1.17 -11.91
C ALA A 200 -20.82 2.30 -11.18
N ALA A 201 -21.51 3.06 -10.31
CA ALA A 201 -20.89 4.14 -9.54
C ALA A 201 -19.69 3.67 -8.70
N HIS A 202 -19.83 2.57 -7.96
CA HIS A 202 -18.70 2.01 -7.20
C HIS A 202 -17.60 1.45 -8.11
N THR A 203 -17.96 0.78 -9.21
CA THR A 203 -16.99 0.20 -10.16
C THR A 203 -16.18 1.28 -10.89
N LEU A 204 -16.82 2.39 -11.23
CA LEU A 204 -16.17 3.57 -11.84
C LEU A 204 -15.23 4.26 -10.84
N LEU A 205 -15.62 4.36 -9.56
CA LEU A 205 -14.75 4.87 -8.49
C LEU A 205 -13.55 3.94 -8.20
N LEU A 206 -13.61 2.67 -8.59
CA LEU A 206 -12.46 1.75 -8.57
C LEU A 206 -11.63 1.74 -9.87
N LEU A 207 -12.01 2.52 -10.89
CA LEU A 207 -11.39 2.45 -12.23
C LEU A 207 -10.88 3.79 -12.77
N HIS A 208 -11.62 4.88 -12.57
CA HIS A 208 -11.32 6.19 -13.14
C HIS A 208 -10.30 7.04 -12.35
N PRO A 209 -10.22 6.98 -11.01
CA PRO A 209 -9.20 7.73 -10.28
C PRO A 209 -7.79 7.20 -10.56
N PRO A 210 -6.79 8.07 -10.79
CA PRO A 210 -5.40 7.65 -11.04
C PRO A 210 -4.71 7.26 -9.72
N PHE A 211 -5.07 6.10 -9.18
CA PHE A 211 -4.48 5.55 -7.95
C PHE A 211 -2.98 5.24 -8.16
N PRO A 212 -2.07 5.80 -7.32
CA PRO A 212 -0.65 5.41 -7.29
C PRO A 212 -0.43 3.90 -7.13
N ASP A 213 -1.30 3.22 -6.37
CA ASP A 213 -1.33 1.77 -6.20
C ASP A 213 -2.63 1.18 -6.78
N PRO A 214 -2.58 0.57 -7.98
CA PRO A 214 -3.76 0.10 -8.72
C PRO A 214 -4.21 -1.33 -8.33
N LEU A 215 -4.19 -1.67 -7.04
CA LEU A 215 -4.53 -3.02 -6.51
C LEU A 215 -5.89 -3.55 -6.98
N LEU A 216 -6.98 -2.78 -6.83
CA LEU A 216 -8.31 -3.17 -7.36
C LEU A 216 -8.54 -2.84 -8.86
N PRO A 217 -8.07 -1.69 -9.41
CA PRO A 217 -8.18 -1.42 -10.84
C PRO A 217 -7.56 -2.52 -11.72
N SER A 218 -6.41 -3.07 -11.33
CA SER A 218 -5.75 -4.16 -12.06
C SER A 218 -6.56 -5.46 -12.01
N LEU A 219 -7.08 -5.85 -10.85
CA LEU A 219 -7.98 -7.01 -10.72
C LEU A 219 -9.24 -6.87 -11.58
N LEU A 220 -9.91 -5.71 -11.56
CA LEU A 220 -11.12 -5.47 -12.37
C LEU A 220 -10.82 -5.53 -13.88
N SER A 221 -9.75 -4.89 -14.33
CA SER A 221 -9.38 -4.82 -15.75
C SER A 221 -8.83 -6.13 -16.30
N MET A 222 -8.15 -6.95 -15.49
CA MET A 222 -7.62 -8.26 -15.92
C MET A 222 -8.61 -9.41 -15.78
N SER A 223 -9.51 -9.40 -14.79
CA SER A 223 -10.35 -10.56 -14.44
C SER A 223 -11.85 -10.34 -14.60
N TYR A 224 -12.36 -9.10 -14.65
CA TYR A 224 -13.80 -8.81 -14.65
C TYR A 224 -14.26 -7.87 -15.79
N PRO A 225 -14.00 -8.23 -17.06
CA PRO A 225 -14.37 -7.39 -18.21
C PRO A 225 -15.90 -7.17 -18.36
N THR A 226 -16.73 -8.06 -17.82
CA THR A 226 -18.21 -7.92 -17.80
C THR A 226 -18.68 -6.79 -16.89
N LEU A 227 -18.13 -6.71 -15.66
CA LEU A 227 -18.38 -5.58 -14.76
C LEU A 227 -17.83 -4.27 -15.35
N LEU A 228 -16.69 -4.34 -16.04
CA LEU A 228 -16.07 -3.20 -16.72
C LEU A 228 -16.92 -2.68 -17.89
N SER A 229 -17.53 -3.57 -18.69
CA SER A 229 -18.38 -3.20 -19.81
C SER A 229 -19.74 -2.67 -19.33
N HIS A 230 -20.34 -3.30 -18.31
CA HIS A 230 -21.55 -2.82 -17.64
C HIS A 230 -21.39 -1.40 -17.09
N ALA A 231 -20.36 -1.15 -16.28
CA ALA A 231 -20.13 0.16 -15.69
C ALA A 231 -19.93 1.27 -16.74
N ARG A 232 -19.23 0.96 -17.83
CA ARG A 232 -19.06 1.88 -18.98
C ARG A 232 -20.35 2.08 -19.78
N LEU A 233 -21.18 1.04 -19.93
CA LEU A 233 -22.45 1.09 -20.65
C LEU A 233 -23.50 1.89 -19.86
N VAL A 234 -23.56 1.74 -18.54
CA VAL A 234 -24.36 2.59 -17.66
C VAL A 234 -23.91 4.05 -17.77
N LEU A 235 -22.60 4.32 -17.75
CA LEU A 235 -22.06 5.68 -17.87
C LEU A 235 -22.40 6.34 -19.21
N SER A 236 -22.23 5.65 -20.34
CA SER A 236 -22.54 6.18 -21.67
C SER A 236 -24.05 6.28 -21.95
N THR A 237 -24.87 5.47 -21.27
CA THR A 237 -26.34 5.62 -21.27
C THR A 237 -26.77 6.86 -20.48
N ALA A 238 -26.07 7.20 -19.40
CA ALA A 238 -26.37 8.39 -18.58
C ALA A 238 -25.84 9.70 -19.20
N PHE A 239 -24.67 9.65 -19.87
CA PHE A 239 -24.00 10.80 -20.48
C PHE A 239 -23.77 10.58 -21.99
N PRO A 240 -24.84 10.61 -22.81
CA PRO A 240 -24.76 10.32 -24.25
C PRO A 240 -24.09 11.46 -25.03
N GLY A 241 -22.76 11.45 -25.10
CA GLY A 241 -21.97 12.39 -25.89
C GLY A 241 -20.48 12.08 -25.89
N SER A 242 -19.72 12.79 -26.73
CA SER A 242 -18.25 12.66 -26.79
C SER A 242 -17.50 13.65 -25.88
N THR A 243 -18.23 14.49 -25.13
CA THR A 243 -17.70 15.42 -24.12
C THR A 243 -17.64 14.75 -22.75
N ALA A 244 -16.78 15.24 -21.85
CA ALA A 244 -16.64 14.66 -20.52
C ALA A 244 -17.94 14.82 -19.69
N PRO A 245 -18.36 13.83 -18.86
CA PRO A 245 -19.57 13.91 -18.05
C PRO A 245 -19.67 15.17 -17.18
N SER A 246 -18.55 15.66 -16.66
CA SER A 246 -18.45 16.91 -15.89
C SER A 246 -18.82 18.18 -16.68
N GLN A 247 -18.63 18.17 -18.00
CA GLN A 247 -18.97 19.28 -18.91
C GLN A 247 -20.44 19.23 -19.36
N GLN A 248 -21.11 18.09 -19.21
CA GLN A 248 -22.55 17.93 -19.50
C GLN A 248 -23.45 18.32 -18.32
N LEU A 249 -22.87 18.54 -17.13
CA LEU A 249 -23.57 18.93 -15.92
C LEU A 249 -23.48 20.44 -15.69
N HIS A 250 -24.63 21.08 -15.39
CA HIS A 250 -24.67 22.47 -14.95
C HIS A 250 -24.26 22.60 -13.47
N ILE A 251 -22.96 22.46 -13.22
CA ILE A 251 -22.36 22.61 -11.89
C ILE A 251 -22.47 24.09 -11.48
N LEU A 252 -23.20 24.37 -10.39
CA LEU A 252 -23.27 25.71 -9.81
C LEU A 252 -21.88 26.12 -9.26
N PRO A 253 -21.47 27.39 -9.38
CA PRO A 253 -20.17 27.83 -8.89
C PRO A 253 -20.07 27.60 -7.36
N PRO A 254 -18.90 27.16 -6.86
CA PRO A 254 -18.71 26.91 -5.43
C PRO A 254 -18.95 28.19 -4.63
N HIS A 255 -19.58 28.06 -3.46
CA HIS A 255 -19.84 29.20 -2.58
C HIS A 255 -18.52 29.90 -2.21
N ALA A 256 -18.42 31.19 -2.55
CA ALA A 256 -17.21 31.98 -2.30
C ALA A 256 -16.87 31.99 -0.80
N TYR A 257 -15.76 31.36 -0.44
CA TYR A 257 -15.31 31.18 0.94
C TYR A 257 -14.80 32.50 1.56
N SER A 258 -15.73 33.35 1.99
CA SER A 258 -15.39 34.57 2.72
C SER A 258 -14.65 34.24 4.03
N LEU A 259 -13.60 35.00 4.35
CA LEU A 259 -12.89 34.93 5.64
C LEU A 259 -13.82 35.11 6.86
N ARG A 260 -15.02 35.67 6.67
CA ARG A 260 -16.09 35.68 7.67
C ARG A 260 -16.38 34.27 8.21
N SER A 261 -16.36 33.23 7.37
CA SER A 261 -16.57 31.83 7.78
C SER A 261 -15.51 31.27 8.75
N LEU A 262 -14.40 31.99 8.96
CA LEU A 262 -13.36 31.64 9.94
C LEU A 262 -13.57 32.32 11.29
N LEU A 263 -14.41 33.35 11.35
CA LEU A 263 -14.82 33.98 12.60
C LEU A 263 -15.96 33.14 13.21
N PRO A 264 -15.80 32.59 14.44
CA PRO A 264 -16.90 31.94 15.14
C PRO A 264 -17.84 33.01 15.71
N TYR A 265 -18.57 33.72 14.83
CA TYR A 265 -19.66 34.56 15.28
C TYR A 265 -20.74 33.68 15.93
N PRO A 266 -21.08 33.88 17.21
CA PRO A 266 -22.39 33.42 17.66
C PRO A 266 -23.42 34.15 16.80
N SER A 267 -24.35 33.41 16.18
CA SER A 267 -25.46 34.04 15.47
C SER A 267 -26.15 34.99 16.44
N LEU A 268 -26.30 36.27 16.09
CA LEU A 268 -26.86 37.27 17.01
C LEU A 268 -28.29 36.93 17.46
N SER A 269 -28.99 36.04 16.73
CA SER A 269 -30.25 35.43 17.18
C SER A 269 -30.12 34.66 18.51
N SER A 270 -28.98 34.04 18.82
CA SER A 270 -28.77 33.36 20.12
C SER A 270 -28.44 34.31 21.26
N PHE A 271 -28.15 35.58 20.99
CA PHE A 271 -27.94 36.61 22.01
C PHE A 271 -29.23 37.33 22.40
N TRP A 272 -30.24 37.32 21.51
CA TRP A 272 -31.55 37.94 21.73
C TRP A 272 -32.70 36.93 21.95
N SER A 273 -32.51 35.65 21.60
CA SER A 273 -33.50 34.60 21.91
C SER A 273 -33.43 34.21 23.39
N GLY A 274 -34.19 34.92 24.22
CA GLY A 274 -34.44 34.58 25.63
C GLY A 274 -35.33 33.35 25.82
N GLY A 275 -35.04 32.25 25.12
CA GLY A 275 -35.74 30.97 25.22
C GLY A 275 -34.97 29.96 26.05
N GLY A 276 -35.41 29.72 27.30
CA GLY A 276 -34.70 28.84 28.22
C GLY A 276 -34.77 27.35 27.83
N GLN A 277 -33.62 26.73 27.61
CA GLN A 277 -33.45 25.28 27.74
C GLN A 277 -32.46 24.96 28.88
N PRO A 278 -32.64 23.83 29.60
CA PRO A 278 -31.75 23.44 30.68
C PRO A 278 -30.35 23.15 30.13
N LYS A 279 -29.33 23.83 30.67
CA LYS A 279 -27.93 23.54 30.35
C LYS A 279 -27.57 22.17 30.91
N THR A 280 -27.26 21.23 30.04
CA THR A 280 -26.55 20.00 30.43
C THR A 280 -25.23 20.38 31.11
N GLU A 281 -24.87 19.67 32.17
CA GLU A 281 -23.63 19.94 32.89
C GLU A 281 -22.43 19.59 32.01
N ARG A 282 -21.64 20.61 31.65
CA ARG A 282 -20.38 20.42 30.91
C ARG A 282 -19.37 19.64 31.74
N SER A 283 -18.54 18.85 31.08
CA SER A 283 -17.42 18.15 31.72
C SER A 283 -16.46 19.15 32.37
N GLU A 284 -15.76 18.73 33.43
CA GLU A 284 -14.63 19.52 33.94
C GLU A 284 -13.52 19.65 32.89
N GLU A 285 -13.42 18.70 31.95
CA GLU A 285 -12.50 18.77 30.81
C GLU A 285 -12.90 19.89 29.85
N ASP A 286 -14.19 20.04 29.52
CA ASP A 286 -14.70 21.17 28.72
C ASP A 286 -14.40 22.50 29.41
N LYS A 287 -14.66 22.59 30.72
CA LYS A 287 -14.39 23.80 31.52
C LYS A 287 -12.90 24.08 31.61
N ARG A 288 -12.04 23.06 31.67
CA ARG A 288 -10.57 23.19 31.63
C ARG A 288 -10.11 23.66 30.26
N PHE A 289 -10.67 23.12 29.18
CA PHE A 289 -10.36 23.51 27.80
C PHE A 289 -10.80 24.94 27.50
N ASP A 290 -12.02 25.35 27.89
CA ASP A 290 -12.49 26.75 27.78
C ASP A 290 -11.55 27.71 28.55
N ARG A 291 -11.16 27.37 29.79
CA ARG A 291 -10.20 28.15 30.59
C ARG A 291 -8.83 28.25 29.91
N MET A 292 -8.29 27.13 29.42
CA MET A 292 -6.99 27.10 28.74
C MET A 292 -7.01 27.83 27.40
N ARG A 293 -8.09 27.74 26.63
CA ARG A 293 -8.27 28.49 25.37
C ARG A 293 -8.29 30.00 25.63
N TRP A 294 -9.02 30.48 26.63
CA TRP A 294 -9.03 31.90 26.98
C TRP A 294 -7.69 32.39 27.54
N ALA A 295 -6.98 31.57 28.34
CA ALA A 295 -5.64 31.88 28.81
C ALA A 295 -4.62 31.97 27.65
N TRP A 296 -4.70 31.06 26.67
CA TRP A 296 -3.85 31.08 25.48
C TRP A 296 -4.15 32.28 24.57
N ILE A 297 -5.43 32.61 24.35
CA ILE A 297 -5.83 33.83 23.60
C ILE A 297 -5.29 35.08 24.29
N GLY A 298 -5.42 35.18 25.62
CA GLY A 298 -4.86 36.29 26.40
C GLY A 298 -3.34 36.40 26.29
N MET A 299 -2.64 35.27 26.38
CA MET A 299 -1.18 35.20 26.20
C MET A 299 -0.75 35.60 24.79
N ALA A 300 -1.44 35.13 23.75
CA ALA A 300 -1.15 35.47 22.36
C ALA A 300 -1.35 36.97 22.09
N VAL A 301 -2.47 37.55 22.55
CA VAL A 301 -2.75 38.99 22.43
C VAL A 301 -1.70 39.82 23.19
N LEU A 302 -1.35 39.45 24.42
CA LEU A 302 -0.28 40.12 25.17
C LEU A 302 1.09 40.00 24.48
N GLY A 303 1.40 38.83 23.90
CA GLY A 303 2.62 38.60 23.12
C GLY A 303 2.69 39.47 21.88
N SER A 304 1.60 39.56 21.11
CA SER A 304 1.50 40.45 19.94
C SER A 304 1.60 41.93 20.32
N ILE A 305 0.96 42.37 21.41
CA ILE A 305 1.06 43.74 21.92
C ILE A 305 2.50 44.04 22.38
N ALA A 306 3.15 43.12 23.10
CA ALA A 306 4.52 43.29 23.55
C ALA A 306 5.51 43.34 22.37
N TYR A 307 5.35 42.46 21.38
CA TYR A 307 6.13 42.47 20.15
C TYR A 307 5.97 43.79 19.38
N TRP A 308 4.74 44.24 19.16
CA TRP A 308 4.47 45.51 18.47
C TRP A 308 4.94 46.73 19.26
N SER A 309 4.98 46.65 20.60
CA SER A 309 5.52 47.72 21.47
C SER A 309 7.05 47.80 21.47
N PHE A 310 7.75 46.70 21.21
CA PHE A 310 9.22 46.64 21.19
C PHE A 310 9.82 46.75 19.78
N TRP A 311 9.15 46.19 18.76
CA TRP A 311 9.63 46.06 17.38
C TRP A 311 8.72 46.72 16.33
N GLY A 312 7.52 47.18 16.70
CA GLY A 312 6.60 47.85 15.79
C GLY A 312 7.04 49.29 15.46
N PRO A 313 6.72 49.79 14.25
CA PRO A 313 7.01 51.16 13.87
C PRO A 313 6.19 52.15 14.70
N LYS A 314 6.84 53.18 15.25
CA LYS A 314 6.18 54.24 16.02
C LYS A 314 5.43 55.19 15.10
N ILE A 315 4.14 54.97 14.94
CA ILE A 315 3.25 55.89 14.19
C ILE A 315 3.09 57.18 15.01
N ILE A 316 3.77 58.25 14.59
CA ILE A 316 3.62 59.59 15.15
C ILE A 316 2.50 60.30 14.37
N ILE A 317 1.30 60.36 14.96
CA ILE A 317 0.21 61.17 14.41
C ILE A 317 0.41 62.61 14.87
N ALA A 318 0.97 63.45 14.00
CA ALA A 318 1.11 64.87 14.22
C ALA A 318 -0.23 65.58 13.96
N THR A 319 -1.01 65.80 15.01
CA THR A 319 -2.29 66.54 14.91
C THR A 319 -2.05 68.04 15.04
N SER A 320 -1.74 68.71 13.92
CA SER A 320 -1.70 70.18 13.84
C SER A 320 -3.12 70.73 13.69
N LEU A 321 -3.68 71.23 14.79
CA LEU A 321 -4.74 72.23 14.73
C LEU A 321 -4.08 73.61 14.52
N SER A 322 -4.44 74.27 13.43
CA SER A 322 -4.15 75.67 13.16
C SER A 322 -5.40 76.27 12.53
N GLU A 323 -6.03 77.19 13.28
CA GLU A 323 -7.13 78.02 12.77
C GLU A 323 -6.56 79.10 11.83
N ASP A 324 -7.46 79.75 11.09
CA ASP A 324 -7.22 80.60 9.93
C ASP A 324 -6.29 81.82 10.18
N GLU A 325 -5.53 82.26 9.17
CA GLU A 325 -5.71 83.60 8.55
C GLU A 325 -4.75 83.90 7.36
N GLU A 326 -5.36 84.49 6.33
CA GLU A 326 -4.96 85.30 5.15
C GLU A 326 -3.48 85.57 4.75
N ASP A 327 -3.18 85.27 3.48
CA ASP A 327 -2.55 86.08 2.41
C ASP A 327 -1.43 87.13 2.69
N GLU A 328 -0.29 87.02 1.98
CA GLU A 328 0.18 88.08 1.04
C GLU A 328 1.30 87.57 0.06
N ASP A 329 1.43 88.22 -1.10
CA ASP A 329 2.34 87.85 -2.20
C ASP A 329 3.75 88.49 -2.09
N GLY A 330 4.80 87.88 -2.68
CA GLY A 330 6.11 88.55 -2.81
C GLY A 330 7.26 87.72 -3.42
N ALA A 331 7.46 87.81 -4.73
CA ALA A 331 8.50 87.08 -5.47
C ALA A 331 9.96 87.55 -5.23
N GLY A 332 10.94 86.65 -5.38
CA GLY A 332 12.34 87.03 -5.61
C GLY A 332 13.40 85.96 -5.28
N GLU A 333 14.12 85.50 -6.32
CA GLU A 333 15.42 84.80 -6.39
C GLU A 333 16.40 85.01 -5.21
N GLU A 334 17.30 84.09 -4.82
CA GLU A 334 17.92 82.89 -5.43
C GLU A 334 18.24 81.86 -4.28
N PHE A 335 18.87 80.67 -4.40
CA PHE A 335 19.81 80.07 -5.36
C PHE A 335 19.64 78.52 -5.44
N ILE A 336 20.39 77.90 -6.35
CA ILE A 336 20.59 76.46 -6.68
C ILE A 336 21.35 75.72 -5.52
N TYR A 337 21.32 74.41 -5.26
CA TYR A 337 21.57 73.16 -6.03
C TYR A 337 20.96 71.95 -5.27
N GLU A 338 20.58 70.80 -5.84
CA GLU A 338 20.37 70.34 -7.22
C GLU A 338 19.67 68.96 -7.14
N VAL A 339 18.68 68.68 -7.99
CA VAL A 339 17.93 67.40 -8.00
C VAL A 339 17.60 67.02 -9.43
N ASP A 340 18.20 65.94 -9.93
CA ASP A 340 17.70 65.24 -11.11
C ASP A 340 16.73 64.14 -10.67
N GLY A 341 15.50 64.21 -11.19
CA GLY A 341 14.54 63.13 -11.16
C GLY A 341 14.32 62.56 -12.55
N VAL A 342 14.03 61.27 -12.63
CA VAL A 342 13.52 60.56 -13.81
C VAL A 342 12.31 59.80 -13.25
N GLU A 343 11.10 60.33 -13.39
CA GLU A 343 10.21 60.29 -14.58
C GLU A 343 9.45 58.95 -14.70
N GLU A 344 8.34 58.98 -15.42
CA GLU A 344 7.29 57.96 -15.37
C GLU A 344 7.58 56.79 -16.33
N GLU A 345 7.68 55.57 -15.78
CA GLU A 345 7.40 54.34 -16.53
C GLU A 345 5.91 53.99 -16.32
N GLY A 346 5.09 53.74 -17.34
CA GLY A 346 5.39 53.48 -18.74
C GLY A 346 4.77 52.15 -19.12
N GLU A 347 3.74 52.17 -19.97
CA GLU A 347 3.11 50.93 -20.48
C GLU A 347 3.99 50.33 -21.58
N ASP A 348 5.05 49.62 -21.20
CA ASP A 348 5.91 48.89 -22.14
C ASP A 348 5.45 47.44 -22.30
N GLU A 349 5.24 47.02 -23.56
CA GLU A 349 4.98 45.64 -23.94
C GLU A 349 6.32 44.87 -23.89
N GLY A 350 6.67 44.36 -22.71
CA GLY A 350 7.93 43.62 -22.50
C GLY A 350 8.00 42.35 -23.35
N ASP A 351 8.78 42.40 -24.44
CA ASP A 351 9.14 41.24 -25.26
C ASP A 351 9.70 40.10 -24.37
N GLU A 352 9.11 38.91 -24.46
CA GLU A 352 9.62 37.73 -23.78
C GLU A 352 10.92 37.25 -24.47
N ASP A 353 12.07 37.53 -23.84
CA ASP A 353 13.41 37.12 -24.32
C ASP A 353 13.48 35.60 -24.60
N LEU A 354 13.40 35.22 -25.88
CA LEU A 354 13.37 33.83 -26.33
C LEU A 354 14.68 33.09 -25.98
N VAL A 355 14.66 32.28 -24.93
CA VAL A 355 15.84 31.53 -24.42
C VAL A 355 16.14 30.28 -25.27
N MET A 356 16.62 30.52 -26.50
CA MET A 356 17.09 29.47 -27.40
C MET A 356 18.28 28.71 -26.80
N ALA A 357 18.10 27.43 -26.49
CA ALA A 357 19.08 26.61 -25.80
C ALA A 357 19.63 25.47 -26.69
N PRO A 358 20.96 25.32 -26.83
CA PRO A 358 21.55 24.28 -27.69
C PRO A 358 21.55 22.90 -27.04
N ILE A 359 20.98 21.89 -27.72
CA ILE A 359 21.04 20.47 -27.37
C ILE A 359 21.97 19.72 -28.33
N ARG A 360 22.78 18.78 -27.82
CA ARG A 360 23.70 17.96 -28.64
C ARG A 360 23.06 16.65 -29.06
N LEU A 361 22.83 16.49 -30.37
CA LEU A 361 22.26 15.29 -30.96
C LEU A 361 23.37 14.33 -31.43
N ARG A 362 23.40 13.09 -30.94
CA ARG A 362 24.17 12.00 -31.56
C ARG A 362 23.23 11.11 -32.36
N HIS A 363 23.52 10.92 -33.65
CA HIS A 363 22.71 10.13 -34.57
C HIS A 363 23.61 9.26 -35.47
N PRO A 364 23.10 8.25 -36.20
CA PRO A 364 23.95 7.30 -36.92
C PRO A 364 24.86 7.89 -38.01
N LYS A 365 24.61 9.15 -38.43
CA LYS A 365 25.42 9.89 -39.41
C LYS A 365 26.48 10.80 -38.78
N GLY A 366 26.42 11.10 -37.48
CA GLY A 366 27.34 12.04 -36.85
C GLY A 366 26.89 12.61 -35.51
N VAL A 367 27.41 13.80 -35.19
CA VAL A 367 27.00 14.60 -34.04
C VAL A 367 26.66 16.00 -34.55
N THR A 368 25.45 16.47 -34.23
CA THR A 368 24.93 17.78 -34.58
C THR A 368 24.49 18.52 -33.31
N THR A 369 24.32 19.84 -33.41
CA THR A 369 23.69 20.65 -32.37
C THR A 369 22.41 21.21 -32.96
N ILE A 370 21.32 21.15 -32.21
CA ILE A 370 20.05 21.80 -32.54
C ILE A 370 19.74 22.83 -31.45
N GLU A 371 19.24 23.99 -31.83
CA GLU A 371 18.83 25.04 -30.91
C GLU A 371 17.32 24.93 -30.72
N LEU A 372 16.87 24.88 -29.47
CA LEU A 372 15.49 24.60 -29.11
C LEU A 372 15.02 25.61 -28.06
N ASP A 373 13.81 26.11 -28.26
CA ASP A 373 13.02 26.77 -27.23
C ASP A 373 12.42 25.70 -26.32
N PHE A 374 12.58 25.84 -25.01
CA PHE A 374 12.10 24.86 -24.01
C PHE A 374 10.68 25.15 -23.51
N ASP A 375 10.18 26.37 -23.73
CA ASP A 375 8.93 26.88 -23.18
C ASP A 375 7.80 26.83 -24.22
N THR A 376 8.10 26.99 -25.52
CA THR A 376 7.08 26.90 -26.60
C THR A 376 7.03 25.57 -27.36
N PHE A 377 8.14 24.81 -27.51
CA PHE A 377 8.16 23.62 -28.37
C PHE A 377 7.45 22.41 -27.75
N THR A 378 6.79 21.62 -28.61
CA THR A 378 6.24 20.31 -28.23
C THR A 378 7.23 19.17 -28.50
N VAL A 379 6.90 17.98 -27.98
CA VAL A 379 7.62 16.73 -28.30
C VAL A 379 7.51 16.38 -29.80
N LEU A 380 6.45 16.82 -30.50
CA LEU A 380 6.32 16.69 -31.94
C LEU A 380 7.34 17.55 -32.69
N ASP A 381 7.56 18.79 -32.26
CA ASP A 381 8.48 19.73 -32.92
C ASP A 381 9.93 19.28 -32.76
N LEU A 382 10.30 18.76 -31.58
CA LEU A 382 11.58 18.07 -31.38
C LEU A 382 11.77 16.90 -32.37
N GLN A 383 10.73 16.09 -32.62
CA GLN A 383 10.81 14.97 -33.56
C GLN A 383 10.93 15.44 -35.02
N GLN A 384 10.40 16.62 -35.36
CA GLN A 384 10.56 17.27 -36.66
C GLN A 384 11.98 17.83 -36.86
N GLU A 385 12.56 18.50 -35.87
CA GLU A 385 13.96 18.95 -35.93
C GLU A 385 14.95 17.76 -35.97
N ILE A 386 14.68 16.69 -35.22
CA ILE A 386 15.46 15.45 -35.30
C ILE A 386 15.30 14.78 -36.68
N LEU A 387 14.12 14.87 -37.32
CA LEU A 387 13.95 14.43 -38.72
C LEU A 387 14.79 15.29 -39.67
N ALA A 388 14.77 16.62 -39.55
CA ALA A 388 15.58 17.52 -40.37
C ALA A 388 17.09 17.27 -40.22
N ALA A 389 17.58 17.05 -38.99
CA ALA A 389 18.99 16.82 -38.70
C ALA A 389 19.50 15.40 -38.99
N SER A 390 18.61 14.38 -39.05
CA SER A 390 19.03 12.97 -39.18
C SER A 390 18.48 12.21 -40.40
N GLU A 391 17.41 12.71 -41.03
CA GLU A 391 16.54 12.03 -42.01
C GLU A 391 15.83 10.76 -41.46
N ILE A 392 15.78 10.55 -40.14
CA ILE A 392 15.05 9.43 -39.54
C ILE A 392 13.58 9.86 -39.29
N PRO A 393 12.57 9.20 -39.89
CA PRO A 393 11.17 9.55 -39.67
C PRO A 393 10.77 9.30 -38.21
N PRO A 394 9.89 10.14 -37.60
CA PRO A 394 9.49 10.02 -36.20
C PRO A 394 9.06 8.61 -35.77
N SER A 395 8.35 7.88 -36.63
CA SER A 395 7.92 6.48 -36.41
C SER A 395 9.06 5.45 -36.28
N ALA A 396 10.29 5.82 -36.63
CA ALA A 396 11.49 5.00 -36.52
C ALA A 396 12.57 5.62 -35.59
N GLN A 397 12.31 6.75 -34.94
CA GLN A 397 13.21 7.34 -33.94
C GLN A 397 13.07 6.59 -32.60
N ASP A 398 14.19 6.21 -31.99
CA ASP A 398 14.28 5.72 -30.62
C ASP A 398 15.28 6.59 -29.86
N LEU A 399 14.77 7.47 -29.01
CA LEU A 399 15.48 8.60 -28.38
C LEU A 399 15.91 8.24 -26.95
N LYS A 400 17.16 8.57 -26.58
CA LYS A 400 17.70 8.31 -25.23
C LYS A 400 18.45 9.52 -24.66
N ALA A 401 18.28 9.79 -23.37
CA ALA A 401 18.90 10.90 -22.63
C ALA A 401 19.36 10.47 -21.22
N GLY A 402 20.10 11.34 -20.52
CA GLY A 402 20.65 11.08 -19.19
C GLY A 402 21.72 9.98 -19.08
N TYR A 403 22.22 9.76 -17.87
CA TYR A 403 23.08 8.64 -17.49
C TYR A 403 22.55 7.96 -16.21
N PRO A 404 22.33 6.62 -16.19
CA PRO A 404 22.34 5.71 -17.34
C PRO A 404 21.26 6.09 -18.37
N PRO A 405 21.46 5.78 -19.66
CA PRO A 405 20.61 6.29 -20.74
C PRO A 405 19.17 5.75 -20.65
N ARG A 406 18.21 6.65 -20.44
CA ARG A 406 16.78 6.37 -20.37
C ARG A 406 16.14 6.58 -21.74
N SER A 407 15.27 5.68 -22.17
CA SER A 407 14.49 5.87 -23.40
C SER A 407 13.34 6.85 -23.17
N LEU A 408 13.25 7.87 -24.03
CA LEU A 408 12.14 8.85 -24.09
C LEU A 408 10.98 8.37 -25.00
N THR A 409 11.14 7.19 -25.61
CA THR A 409 10.24 6.61 -26.60
C THR A 409 8.92 6.14 -25.98
N GLY A 410 7.85 6.94 -26.15
CA GLY A 410 6.51 6.63 -25.65
C GLY A 410 5.69 7.84 -25.17
N VAL A 411 6.30 9.02 -25.12
CA VAL A 411 5.65 10.28 -24.71
C VAL A 411 4.67 10.77 -25.79
N ILE A 412 3.57 11.39 -25.36
CA ILE A 412 2.51 11.94 -26.23
C ILE A 412 3.10 13.13 -27.03
N PRO A 413 2.93 13.21 -28.37
CA PRO A 413 3.54 14.27 -29.18
C PRO A 413 3.13 15.70 -28.78
N GLU A 414 1.87 15.87 -28.35
CA GLU A 414 1.26 17.15 -27.95
C GLU A 414 1.73 17.70 -26.59
N LEU A 415 2.69 17.06 -25.91
CA LEU A 415 3.22 17.53 -24.63
C LEU A 415 4.35 18.56 -24.83
N PRO A 416 4.53 19.52 -23.90
CA PRO A 416 5.64 20.47 -23.95
C PRO A 416 6.99 19.79 -23.70
N LEU A 417 8.07 20.36 -24.23
CA LEU A 417 9.43 19.81 -24.16
C LEU A 417 9.90 19.53 -22.71
N SER A 418 9.50 20.39 -21.78
CA SER A 418 9.76 20.26 -20.32
C SER A 418 9.29 18.93 -19.72
N SER A 419 8.27 18.28 -20.31
CA SER A 419 7.79 16.95 -19.87
C SER A 419 8.81 15.81 -20.10
N LEU A 420 9.81 16.01 -20.97
CA LEU A 420 10.88 15.05 -21.20
C LEU A 420 11.96 15.09 -20.12
N GLY A 421 11.97 16.11 -19.25
CA GLY A 421 13.00 16.30 -18.22
C GLY A 421 14.40 16.57 -18.76
N LEU A 422 14.50 17.05 -20.01
CA LEU A 422 15.74 17.47 -20.65
C LEU A 422 16.27 18.76 -20.00
N SER A 423 17.60 18.88 -19.97
CA SER A 423 18.31 20.09 -19.53
C SER A 423 19.00 20.82 -20.70
N PRO A 424 19.10 22.16 -20.68
CA PRO A 424 19.92 22.91 -21.63
C PRO A 424 21.36 22.39 -21.71
N GLY A 425 21.87 22.13 -22.93
CA GLY A 425 23.19 21.55 -23.15
C GLY A 425 23.30 20.02 -23.02
N GLU A 426 22.21 19.32 -22.71
CA GLU A 426 22.19 17.85 -22.61
C GLU A 426 22.44 17.17 -23.97
N GLN A 427 22.77 15.88 -23.92
CA GLN A 427 23.11 15.08 -25.10
C GLN A 427 22.10 13.96 -25.37
N ILE A 428 21.26 14.14 -26.39
CA ILE A 428 20.30 13.14 -26.86
C ILE A 428 20.99 12.15 -27.81
N ILE A 429 20.72 10.86 -27.66
CA ILE A 429 21.17 9.78 -28.55
C ILE A 429 19.96 9.27 -29.34
N VAL A 430 20.03 9.39 -30.67
CA VAL A 430 19.03 8.91 -31.62
C VAL A 430 19.49 7.57 -32.21
N THR A 431 18.64 6.56 -32.09
CA THR A 431 18.84 5.26 -32.74
C THR A 431 17.67 4.94 -33.67
N GLN A 432 17.93 4.29 -34.81
CA GLN A 432 16.89 3.90 -35.76
C GLN A 432 16.28 2.55 -35.36
N LYS A 433 14.96 2.51 -35.15
CA LYS A 433 14.22 1.30 -34.86
C LYS A 433 13.96 0.51 -36.15
N PRO A 434 14.31 -0.79 -36.25
CA PRO A 434 14.08 -1.58 -37.45
C PRO A 434 12.57 -1.84 -37.66
N GLY A 435 12.04 -1.42 -38.81
CA GLY A 435 10.65 -1.63 -39.20
C GLY A 435 10.37 -3.02 -39.81
N PRO A 436 9.10 -3.47 -39.83
CA PRO A 436 8.73 -4.78 -40.34
C PRO A 436 8.64 -4.82 -41.88
N SER A 437 9.41 -5.72 -42.51
CA SER A 437 9.35 -6.01 -43.95
C SER A 437 8.72 -7.37 -44.23
N ALA A 438 7.90 -7.48 -45.27
CA ALA A 438 7.03 -8.64 -45.50
C ALA A 438 7.59 -9.72 -46.44
N SER A 439 7.53 -10.97 -45.97
CA SER A 439 7.26 -12.22 -46.71
C SER A 439 8.03 -12.59 -48.00
N ALA A 440 8.81 -13.68 -47.92
CA ALA A 440 8.92 -14.72 -48.97
C ALA A 440 9.30 -16.08 -48.33
N SER A 441 8.94 -17.20 -49.00
CA SER A 441 9.11 -18.60 -48.53
C SER A 441 10.44 -19.23 -49.02
N SER A 442 10.92 -20.42 -48.58
CA SER A 442 10.19 -21.68 -48.29
C SER A 442 11.06 -22.78 -47.63
N SER A 443 10.42 -23.72 -46.92
CA SER A 443 10.85 -25.11 -46.58
C SER A 443 12.19 -25.32 -45.82
N SER A 444 12.34 -26.25 -44.86
CA SER A 444 11.65 -27.53 -44.61
C SER A 444 11.76 -27.96 -43.12
N ALA A 445 11.08 -29.04 -42.70
CA ALA A 445 11.09 -29.56 -41.32
C ALA A 445 10.97 -31.10 -41.28
N PRO A 446 11.26 -31.73 -40.12
CA PRO A 446 10.50 -32.92 -39.73
C PRO A 446 10.08 -32.97 -38.23
N LEU A 447 8.78 -32.76 -38.00
CA LEU A 447 7.87 -33.53 -37.12
C LEU A 447 8.35 -34.09 -35.75
N ARG A 448 7.68 -33.64 -34.68
CA ARG A 448 7.17 -34.51 -33.59
C ARG A 448 5.86 -33.94 -32.98
N PRO A 449 5.04 -34.75 -32.26
CA PRO A 449 3.64 -34.46 -31.92
C PRO A 449 3.42 -33.60 -30.64
N PRO A 450 2.19 -33.08 -30.41
CA PRO A 450 1.91 -32.05 -29.38
C PRO A 450 1.58 -32.58 -27.98
N LEU A 451 1.63 -31.68 -27.00
CA LEU A 451 1.06 -31.80 -25.64
C LEU A 451 -0.06 -30.76 -25.43
N PRO A 452 -0.98 -30.94 -24.45
CA PRO A 452 -2.16 -30.10 -24.28
C PRO A 452 -1.89 -28.82 -23.45
N THR A 453 -2.81 -27.85 -23.58
CA THR A 453 -2.89 -26.63 -22.78
C THR A 453 -3.64 -26.84 -21.47
N ASP A 454 -3.15 -26.30 -20.36
CA ASP A 454 -3.99 -25.85 -19.23
C ASP A 454 -3.25 -24.77 -18.39
N PRO A 455 -3.89 -23.69 -17.87
CA PRO A 455 -3.17 -22.56 -17.28
C PRO A 455 -3.30 -22.47 -15.75
N ARG A 456 -2.32 -22.98 -15.00
CA ARG A 456 -2.21 -22.77 -13.54
C ARG A 456 -0.77 -22.55 -13.06
N ALA A 457 -0.34 -21.29 -13.01
CA ALA A 457 0.89 -20.86 -12.35
C ALA A 457 0.58 -20.43 -10.89
N ASN A 458 0.33 -21.40 -10.01
CA ASN A 458 0.27 -21.14 -8.56
C ASN A 458 1.68 -20.88 -8.01
N ILE A 459 1.73 -20.21 -6.85
CA ILE A 459 2.99 -19.98 -6.12
C ILE A 459 3.55 -21.33 -5.65
N VAL A 460 4.66 -21.73 -6.24
CA VAL A 460 5.39 -22.96 -5.90
C VAL A 460 6.50 -22.60 -4.91
N ASN A 461 6.42 -23.13 -3.69
CA ASN A 461 7.56 -23.18 -2.77
C ASN A 461 8.76 -23.77 -3.52
N PRO A 462 9.99 -23.22 -3.38
CA PRO A 462 11.15 -23.70 -4.12
C PRO A 462 11.28 -25.23 -4.03
N PRO A 463 11.49 -25.94 -5.16
CA PRO A 463 11.73 -27.38 -5.08
C PRO A 463 12.98 -27.62 -4.24
N ALA A 464 12.82 -28.40 -3.17
CA ALA A 464 13.88 -28.74 -2.22
C ALA A 464 14.87 -29.71 -2.89
N SER A 465 15.71 -29.17 -3.77
CA SER A 465 16.70 -29.90 -4.55
C SER A 465 17.81 -28.99 -5.10
N LEU A 466 18.40 -28.15 -4.23
CA LEU A 466 19.84 -27.93 -4.32
C LEU A 466 20.51 -29.06 -3.52
N PRO A 467 21.39 -29.87 -4.12
CA PRO A 467 22.15 -30.85 -3.35
C PRO A 467 23.15 -30.11 -2.45
N SER A 468 23.14 -30.42 -1.15
CA SER A 468 24.14 -29.90 -0.20
C SER A 468 25.56 -30.17 -0.72
N PRO A 469 26.52 -29.24 -0.60
CA PRO A 469 27.88 -29.47 -1.06
C PRO A 469 28.49 -30.67 -0.34
N SER A 470 28.76 -31.73 -1.10
CA SER A 470 29.44 -32.92 -0.63
C SER A 470 30.88 -32.57 -0.23
N SER A 471 31.14 -32.34 1.05
CA SER A 471 32.41 -31.88 1.63
C SER A 471 33.52 -32.94 1.64
N THR A 472 33.77 -33.55 0.48
CA THR A 472 34.73 -34.65 0.30
C THR A 472 36.17 -34.18 0.13
N GLY A 473 36.73 -33.62 1.21
CA GLY A 473 38.16 -33.65 1.54
C GLY A 473 39.05 -32.47 1.11
N PRO A 474 40.34 -32.49 1.49
CA PRO A 474 41.03 -33.51 2.30
C PRO A 474 41.17 -33.14 3.79
N SER A 475 41.52 -34.12 4.61
CA SER A 475 41.78 -33.91 6.04
C SER A 475 43.03 -33.04 6.29
N SER A 476 42.84 -31.81 6.79
CA SER A 476 43.90 -31.00 7.40
C SER A 476 43.81 -31.11 8.92
N THR A 477 44.83 -31.70 9.55
CA THR A 477 44.85 -31.96 10.99
C THR A 477 45.10 -30.70 11.83
N SER A 478 44.59 -30.73 13.06
CA SER A 478 45.00 -29.94 14.22
C SER A 478 44.86 -28.40 14.14
N ALA A 479 43.70 -27.91 14.57
CA ALA A 479 43.55 -26.65 15.28
C ALA A 479 42.79 -26.85 16.60
N ALA A 480 43.23 -27.82 17.41
CA ALA A 480 42.55 -28.21 18.65
C ALA A 480 42.54 -27.06 19.68
N ARG A 481 41.39 -26.44 19.88
CA ARG A 481 41.09 -25.49 20.96
C ARG A 481 39.64 -25.67 21.43
N SER A 482 39.49 -26.32 22.59
CA SER A 482 38.24 -26.46 23.36
C SER A 482 36.99 -26.90 22.57
N ASP A 483 36.82 -28.22 22.41
CA ASP A 483 35.50 -28.85 22.15
C ASP A 483 34.64 -28.84 23.44
N GLU A 484 34.48 -27.66 24.03
CA GLU A 484 33.61 -27.43 25.19
C GLU A 484 32.32 -26.78 24.66
N PRO A 485 31.14 -27.39 24.86
CA PRO A 485 29.90 -26.90 24.26
C PRO A 485 29.55 -25.52 24.83
N ASP A 486 28.98 -24.65 23.99
CA ASP A 486 28.70 -23.29 24.44
C ASP A 486 27.57 -23.25 25.47
N TYR A 487 27.90 -22.83 26.69
CA TYR A 487 26.94 -22.69 27.79
C TYR A 487 26.74 -21.26 28.27
N VAL A 488 25.65 -21.04 29.00
CA VAL A 488 25.31 -19.85 29.80
C VAL A 488 24.71 -20.31 31.14
N GLU A 489 24.99 -19.62 32.24
CA GLU A 489 24.39 -19.91 33.55
C GLU A 489 22.91 -19.51 33.61
N THR A 490 22.05 -20.38 34.14
CA THR A 490 20.63 -20.09 34.36
C THR A 490 20.39 -19.46 35.74
N PRO A 491 19.32 -18.66 35.92
CA PRO A 491 19.03 -18.02 37.21
C PRO A 491 18.90 -18.98 38.40
N ASP A 492 18.47 -20.22 38.15
CA ASP A 492 18.22 -21.25 39.16
C ASP A 492 19.46 -22.09 39.52
N GLY A 493 20.63 -21.75 38.97
CA GLY A 493 21.91 -22.39 39.31
C GLY A 493 22.25 -23.64 38.49
N GLY A 494 21.75 -23.74 37.26
CA GLY A 494 22.20 -24.71 36.25
C GLY A 494 22.90 -24.05 35.07
N TYR A 495 23.20 -24.83 34.03
CA TYR A 495 23.87 -24.37 32.82
C TYR A 495 22.99 -24.70 31.60
N LEU A 496 22.57 -23.69 30.84
CA LEU A 496 21.95 -23.89 29.53
C LEU A 496 23.04 -24.14 28.49
N VAL A 497 23.07 -25.33 27.91
CA VAL A 497 24.13 -25.83 27.02
C VAL A 497 23.61 -25.99 25.58
N HIS A 498 24.33 -25.42 24.62
CA HIS A 498 24.13 -25.65 23.19
C HIS A 498 24.55 -27.07 22.82
N ARG A 499 23.59 -27.92 22.43
CA ARG A 499 23.84 -29.27 21.95
C ARG A 499 23.77 -29.31 20.42
N ILE A 500 24.96 -29.32 19.80
CA ILE A 500 25.13 -29.49 18.36
C ILE A 500 24.64 -30.87 17.91
N VAL A 501 23.93 -30.89 16.79
CA VAL A 501 23.37 -32.06 16.10
C VAL A 501 24.03 -32.21 14.70
N PRO A 502 24.14 -33.42 14.11
CA PRO A 502 24.85 -33.60 12.84
C PRO A 502 24.16 -32.96 11.63
N ASP A 503 24.96 -32.51 10.66
CA ASP A 503 24.54 -31.91 9.38
C ASP A 503 23.95 -32.94 8.37
N ASP A 504 23.04 -33.79 8.82
CA ASP A 504 22.54 -34.98 8.09
C ASP A 504 21.27 -34.72 7.24
N ASN A 505 20.92 -33.45 6.99
CA ASN A 505 19.64 -32.97 6.45
C ASN A 505 18.39 -33.37 7.26
N SER A 506 18.56 -33.99 8.44
CA SER A 506 17.51 -34.34 9.40
C SER A 506 17.63 -33.58 10.72
N CYS A 507 18.55 -32.61 10.84
CA CYS A 507 18.87 -31.87 12.06
C CYS A 507 17.67 -31.43 12.92
N LEU A 508 16.59 -30.91 12.33
CA LEU A 508 15.35 -30.60 13.07
C LEU A 508 14.76 -31.83 13.77
N PHE A 509 14.59 -32.93 13.04
CA PHE A 509 14.03 -34.19 13.55
C PHE A 509 14.97 -34.84 14.56
N SER A 510 16.29 -34.72 14.34
CA SER A 510 17.35 -35.20 15.22
C SER A 510 17.39 -34.42 16.55
N SER A 511 17.27 -33.09 16.51
CA SER A 511 17.15 -32.21 17.69
C SER A 511 15.86 -32.47 18.47
N ILE A 512 14.72 -32.63 17.78
CA ILE A 512 13.45 -33.05 18.42
C ILE A 512 13.57 -34.44 19.07
N ALA A 513 14.29 -35.38 18.45
CA ALA A 513 14.53 -36.72 19.00
C ALA A 513 15.47 -36.70 20.22
N VAL A 514 16.49 -35.84 20.24
CA VAL A 514 17.30 -35.58 21.45
C VAL A 514 16.42 -35.02 22.58
N VAL A 515 15.57 -34.04 22.28
CA VAL A 515 14.75 -33.33 23.26
C VAL A 515 13.62 -34.17 23.87
N PHE A 516 12.79 -34.81 23.05
CA PHE A 516 11.59 -35.54 23.51
C PHE A 516 11.80 -37.03 23.72
N GLU A 517 12.79 -37.63 23.07
CA GLU A 517 13.00 -39.08 23.07
C GLU A 517 14.36 -39.51 23.65
N GLN A 518 15.20 -38.54 24.05
CA GLN A 518 16.57 -38.71 24.59
C GLN A 518 17.49 -39.61 23.74
N ASP A 519 17.21 -39.70 22.43
CA ASP A 519 17.92 -40.59 21.51
C ASP A 519 17.78 -40.06 20.08
N ILE A 520 18.88 -39.52 19.56
CA ILE A 520 19.00 -38.92 18.23
C ILE A 520 18.67 -39.89 17.09
N THR A 521 18.86 -41.20 17.30
CA THR A 521 18.63 -42.22 16.24
C THR A 521 17.16 -42.36 15.86
N LYS A 522 16.25 -41.81 16.68
CA LYS A 522 14.81 -41.82 16.46
C LYS A 522 14.31 -40.71 15.54
N ALA A 523 15.17 -39.89 14.92
CA ALA A 523 14.74 -38.90 13.92
C ALA A 523 13.75 -39.45 12.85
N PRO A 524 13.87 -40.70 12.34
CA PRO A 524 12.87 -41.30 11.44
C PRO A 524 11.49 -41.51 12.07
N LYS A 525 11.41 -41.76 13.38
CA LYS A 525 10.15 -41.85 14.15
C LYS A 525 9.45 -40.49 14.20
N ILE A 526 10.22 -39.40 14.37
CA ILE A 526 9.68 -38.03 14.36
C ILE A 526 9.12 -37.68 12.97
N ARG A 527 9.83 -38.04 11.89
CA ARG A 527 9.32 -37.92 10.50
C ARG A 527 8.02 -38.70 10.27
N GLN A 528 7.89 -39.90 10.84
CA GLN A 528 6.67 -40.71 10.79
C GLN A 528 5.50 -40.03 11.53
N ILE A 529 5.73 -39.50 12.73
CA ILE A 529 4.71 -38.76 13.50
C ILE A 529 4.14 -37.59 12.68
N VAL A 530 5.00 -36.79 12.04
CA VAL A 530 4.57 -35.68 11.16
C VAL A 530 3.75 -36.19 9.98
N ALA A 531 4.25 -37.21 9.27
CA ALA A 531 3.57 -37.81 8.14
C ALA A 531 2.20 -38.43 8.48
N ASP A 532 2.04 -38.93 9.71
CA ASP A 532 0.81 -39.56 10.19
C ASP A 532 -0.22 -38.51 10.64
N VAL A 533 0.20 -37.44 11.32
CA VAL A 533 -0.70 -36.31 11.66
C VAL A 533 -1.27 -35.67 10.39
N ILE A 534 -0.42 -35.38 9.38
CA ILE A 534 -0.85 -34.82 8.09
C ILE A 534 -1.81 -35.76 7.35
N ARG A 535 -1.70 -37.08 7.53
CA ARG A 535 -2.60 -38.06 6.92
C ARG A 535 -3.95 -38.19 7.64
N ASN A 536 -3.96 -37.99 8.95
CA ASN A 536 -5.13 -38.20 9.81
C ASN A 536 -6.02 -36.95 9.92
N ASP A 537 -5.46 -35.74 9.77
CA ASP A 537 -6.23 -34.49 9.73
C ASP A 537 -6.14 -33.82 8.34
N PRO A 538 -7.05 -34.19 7.41
CA PRO A 538 -7.07 -33.64 6.06
C PRO A 538 -7.71 -32.25 5.95
N ASP A 539 -8.35 -31.75 7.01
CA ASP A 539 -9.08 -30.48 6.97
C ASP A 539 -8.20 -29.33 7.49
N THR A 540 -7.34 -29.59 8.48
CA THR A 540 -6.26 -28.67 8.87
C THR A 540 -5.12 -28.68 7.84
N TRP A 541 -4.60 -29.84 7.47
CA TRP A 541 -3.38 -29.94 6.62
C TRP A 541 -3.71 -29.93 5.12
N THR A 542 -4.29 -28.82 4.66
CA THR A 542 -4.65 -28.57 3.26
C THR A 542 -3.43 -28.35 2.36
N GLU A 543 -3.59 -28.52 1.05
CA GLU A 543 -2.51 -28.29 0.06
C GLU A 543 -2.01 -26.83 0.04
N ALA A 544 -2.85 -25.88 0.46
CA ALA A 544 -2.48 -24.47 0.61
C ALA A 544 -1.50 -24.25 1.77
N ILE A 545 -1.67 -24.96 2.88
CA ILE A 545 -0.79 -24.90 4.07
C ILE A 545 0.51 -25.69 3.82
N LEU A 546 0.42 -26.82 3.13
CA LEU A 546 1.58 -27.67 2.77
C LEU A 546 2.40 -27.13 1.57
N GLY A 547 1.83 -26.21 0.78
CA GLY A 547 2.45 -25.62 -0.41
C GLY A 547 2.72 -26.62 -1.56
N ARG A 548 2.11 -27.81 -1.52
CA ARG A 548 2.17 -28.90 -2.52
C ARG A 548 1.08 -29.94 -2.21
N PRO A 549 0.80 -30.91 -3.11
CA PRO A 549 -0.16 -31.98 -2.84
C PRO A 549 0.20 -32.80 -1.59
N ARG A 550 -0.80 -33.18 -0.81
CA ARG A 550 -0.59 -33.80 0.52
C ARG A 550 0.23 -35.09 0.46
N ASN A 551 -0.03 -35.95 -0.52
CA ASN A 551 0.70 -37.21 -0.70
C ASN A 551 2.17 -36.98 -1.06
N ASP A 552 2.46 -35.94 -1.84
CA ASP A 552 3.82 -35.55 -2.21
C ASP A 552 4.56 -34.95 -1.01
N TYR A 553 3.87 -34.21 -0.15
CA TYR A 553 4.42 -33.72 1.13
C TYR A 553 4.77 -34.89 2.07
N ILE A 554 3.83 -35.81 2.30
CA ILE A 554 4.05 -37.02 3.12
C ILE A 554 5.23 -37.84 2.58
N THR A 555 5.31 -38.02 1.26
CA THR A 555 6.43 -38.75 0.61
C THR A 555 7.75 -37.99 0.72
N THR A 556 7.71 -36.65 0.66
CA THR A 556 8.89 -35.79 0.86
C THR A 556 9.41 -35.91 2.28
N ILE A 557 8.55 -35.69 3.30
CA ILE A 557 8.97 -35.50 4.69
C ILE A 557 9.49 -36.79 5.36
N LEU A 558 9.11 -37.95 4.82
CA LEU A 558 9.66 -39.25 5.19
C LEU A 558 11.06 -39.52 4.62
N SER A 559 11.55 -38.72 3.66
CA SER A 559 12.90 -38.83 3.10
C SER A 559 13.94 -38.22 4.06
N PRO A 560 15.04 -38.92 4.39
CA PRO A 560 16.08 -38.37 5.27
C PRO A 560 16.77 -37.12 4.69
N ASN A 561 16.69 -36.93 3.37
CA ASN A 561 17.27 -35.78 2.68
C ASN A 561 16.36 -34.53 2.68
N SER A 562 15.15 -34.58 3.24
CA SER A 562 14.27 -33.41 3.30
C SER A 562 14.44 -32.66 4.62
N TRP A 563 14.64 -31.35 4.56
CA TRP A 563 14.53 -30.49 5.73
C TRP A 563 13.06 -30.39 6.17
N GLY A 564 12.85 -30.02 7.42
CA GLY A 564 11.55 -29.58 7.96
C GLY A 564 11.68 -28.17 8.54
N GLY A 565 10.57 -27.59 9.01
CA GLY A 565 10.59 -26.27 9.62
C GLY A 565 9.33 -25.96 10.44
N ALA A 566 8.75 -24.79 10.24
CA ALA A 566 7.60 -24.29 11.02
C ALA A 566 6.36 -25.21 10.98
N ILE A 567 6.13 -25.95 9.89
CA ILE A 567 5.01 -26.91 9.78
C ILE A 567 5.24 -28.09 10.72
N GLU A 568 6.41 -28.73 10.62
CA GLU A 568 6.84 -29.82 11.51
C GLU A 568 6.79 -29.38 12.97
N LEU A 569 7.32 -28.20 13.30
CA LEU A 569 7.32 -27.66 14.66
C LEU A 569 5.91 -27.44 15.21
N THR A 570 4.99 -26.91 14.40
CA THR A 570 3.57 -26.74 14.79
C THR A 570 2.89 -28.08 15.06
N ILE A 571 3.16 -29.08 14.22
CA ILE A 571 2.64 -30.46 14.36
C ILE A 571 3.21 -31.11 15.63
N LEU A 572 4.51 -30.99 15.87
CA LEU A 572 5.21 -31.65 16.97
C LEU A 572 4.88 -31.00 18.33
N ALA A 573 4.78 -29.68 18.40
CA ALA A 573 4.30 -28.98 19.59
C ALA A 573 2.87 -29.43 19.98
N THR A 574 2.00 -29.60 18.99
CA THR A 574 0.63 -30.11 19.19
C THR A 574 0.63 -31.58 19.61
N TYR A 575 1.42 -32.44 18.95
CA TYR A 575 1.50 -33.88 19.23
C TYR A 575 2.06 -34.19 20.63
N TYR A 576 3.10 -33.48 21.06
CA TYR A 576 3.69 -33.61 22.40
C TYR A 576 3.04 -32.69 23.45
N ALA A 577 1.98 -31.95 23.10
CA ALA A 577 1.27 -30.99 23.96
C ALA A 577 2.17 -29.96 24.70
N THR A 578 3.33 -29.65 24.12
CA THR A 578 4.45 -28.94 24.75
C THR A 578 4.87 -27.78 23.84
N GLU A 579 5.13 -26.61 24.40
CA GLU A 579 5.61 -25.45 23.61
C GLU A 579 7.02 -25.74 23.07
N ILE A 580 7.28 -25.45 21.79
CA ILE A 580 8.64 -25.45 21.23
C ILE A 580 9.06 -24.01 21.01
N ALA A 581 10.09 -23.54 21.71
CA ALA A 581 10.67 -22.22 21.54
C ALA A 581 11.99 -22.33 20.75
N SER A 582 12.00 -21.82 19.52
CA SER A 582 13.18 -21.79 18.65
C SER A 582 13.77 -20.39 18.61
N ILE A 583 15.00 -20.20 19.07
CA ILE A 583 15.71 -18.91 18.92
C ILE A 583 16.50 -18.89 17.61
N ASP A 584 16.32 -17.84 16.82
CA ASP A 584 17.22 -17.53 15.70
C ASP A 584 18.50 -16.86 16.22
N VAL A 585 19.66 -17.41 15.87
CA VAL A 585 20.97 -16.87 16.27
C VAL A 585 21.30 -15.55 15.57
N GLU A 586 20.78 -15.29 14.37
CA GLU A 586 21.07 -14.03 13.66
C GLU A 586 20.36 -12.83 14.30
N THR A 587 19.03 -12.90 14.46
CA THR A 587 18.22 -11.80 15.00
C THR A 587 18.11 -11.84 16.53
N GLY A 588 18.11 -13.01 17.15
CA GLY A 588 17.71 -13.21 18.54
C GLY A 588 16.19 -13.30 18.74
N ARG A 589 15.38 -13.39 17.67
CA ARG A 589 13.93 -13.60 17.74
C ARG A 589 13.64 -15.02 18.23
N ILE A 590 12.64 -15.17 19.11
CA ILE A 590 12.17 -16.46 19.61
C ILE A 590 10.84 -16.81 18.94
N ASP A 591 10.85 -17.78 18.03
CA ASP A 591 9.68 -18.32 17.38
C ASP A 591 9.07 -19.42 18.27
N ARG A 592 7.89 -19.15 18.84
CA ARG A 592 7.19 -20.07 19.76
C ARG A 592 6.06 -20.82 19.04
N PHE A 593 6.12 -22.15 19.09
CA PHE A 593 5.12 -23.05 18.57
C PHE A 593 4.33 -23.65 19.74
N THR A 594 3.08 -23.24 19.93
CA THR A 594 2.21 -23.66 21.03
C THR A 594 1.18 -24.71 20.57
N PRO A 595 0.75 -25.63 21.47
CA PRO A 595 -0.28 -26.61 21.13
C PRO A 595 -1.67 -25.96 20.97
N SER A 596 -2.46 -26.48 20.03
CA SER A 596 -3.79 -25.92 19.68
C SER A 596 -4.83 -25.90 20.82
N SER A 597 -4.60 -26.64 21.91
CA SER A 597 -5.50 -26.72 23.07
C SER A 597 -5.34 -25.59 24.10
N GLY A 598 -4.37 -24.69 23.94
CA GLY A 598 -4.16 -23.53 24.82
C GLY A 598 -2.72 -23.35 25.28
N ALA A 599 -2.51 -22.52 26.32
CA ALA A 599 -1.19 -22.31 26.90
C ALA A 599 -0.62 -23.62 27.48
N SER A 600 0.58 -24.01 27.06
CA SER A 600 1.27 -25.16 27.65
C SER A 600 1.90 -24.81 28.99
N VAL A 601 1.98 -25.80 29.88
CA VAL A 601 2.72 -25.72 31.15
C VAL A 601 4.21 -25.94 30.92
N ASN A 602 4.58 -26.62 29.83
CA ASN A 602 5.93 -27.07 29.55
C ASN A 602 6.42 -26.52 28.20
N ARG A 603 7.74 -26.32 28.11
CA ARG A 603 8.48 -25.81 26.94
C ARG A 603 9.71 -26.67 26.67
N VAL A 604 10.14 -26.69 25.42
CA VAL A 604 11.48 -27.15 25.00
C VAL A 604 12.17 -26.08 24.16
N LEU A 605 13.50 -26.15 24.08
CA LEU A 605 14.34 -25.08 23.52
C LEU A 605 15.17 -25.58 22.32
N LEU A 606 15.07 -24.87 21.20
CA LEU A 606 15.87 -25.10 20.00
C LEU A 606 16.67 -23.85 19.64
N ILE A 607 17.81 -24.06 18.97
CA ILE A 607 18.67 -23.01 18.42
C ILE A 607 18.66 -23.17 16.90
N TYR A 608 18.33 -22.11 16.17
CA TYR A 608 18.30 -22.06 14.71
C TYR A 608 19.42 -21.17 14.19
N SER A 609 20.27 -21.70 13.31
CA SER A 609 21.45 -21.00 12.77
C SER A 609 21.21 -20.27 11.45
N GLY A 610 19.97 -20.20 10.97
CA GLY A 610 19.64 -19.72 9.61
C GLY A 610 19.55 -20.83 8.56
N ILE A 611 20.20 -21.99 8.80
CA ILE A 611 20.14 -23.19 7.94
C ILE A 611 20.04 -24.53 8.69
N HIS A 612 20.25 -24.56 10.01
CA HIS A 612 20.33 -25.79 10.82
C HIS A 612 19.63 -25.60 12.18
N TYR A 613 19.15 -26.71 12.77
CA TYR A 613 18.48 -26.74 14.07
C TYR A 613 19.24 -27.61 15.07
N ASP A 614 19.71 -26.99 16.15
CA ASP A 614 20.32 -27.62 17.33
C ASP A 614 19.37 -27.59 18.54
N ALA A 615 19.69 -28.36 19.58
CA ALA A 615 18.97 -28.35 20.85
C ALA A 615 19.66 -27.46 21.90
N ALA A 616 18.89 -26.91 22.84
CA ALA A 616 19.42 -26.25 24.04
C ALA A 616 18.89 -26.94 25.30
N LEU A 617 19.79 -27.47 26.12
CA LEU A 617 19.46 -28.37 27.24
C LEU A 617 19.99 -27.78 28.56
N ILE A 618 19.28 -27.93 29.68
CA ILE A 618 19.78 -27.47 30.98
C ILE A 618 20.53 -28.60 31.68
N ALA A 619 21.85 -28.45 31.80
CA ALA A 619 22.73 -29.33 32.57
C ALA A 619 22.82 -28.86 34.04
N PRO A 620 22.75 -29.75 35.04
CA PRO A 620 22.95 -29.39 36.45
C PRO A 620 24.40 -29.02 36.80
N GLU A 621 25.38 -29.54 36.04
CA GLU A 621 26.81 -29.24 36.17
C GLU A 621 27.46 -29.35 34.77
N LEU A 622 28.56 -28.65 34.53
CA LEU A 622 29.25 -28.68 33.24
C LEU A 622 29.90 -30.05 32.98
N GLY A 623 29.68 -30.60 31.80
CA GLY A 623 30.28 -31.88 31.37
C GLY A 623 29.56 -33.14 31.85
N VAL A 624 28.35 -33.04 32.42
CA VAL A 624 27.53 -34.24 32.70
C VAL A 624 27.07 -34.94 31.41
N PRO A 625 26.75 -36.25 31.46
CA PRO A 625 26.12 -36.95 30.35
C PRO A 625 24.74 -36.35 29.97
N GLU A 626 24.40 -36.43 28.68
CA GLU A 626 23.14 -35.89 28.11
C GLU A 626 21.88 -36.46 28.76
N GLU A 627 21.93 -37.72 29.21
CA GLU A 627 20.88 -38.40 29.97
C GLU A 627 20.54 -37.71 31.31
N TRP A 628 21.40 -36.83 31.84
CA TRP A 628 21.18 -36.07 33.07
C TRP A 628 20.79 -34.60 32.80
N CYS A 629 20.68 -34.20 31.53
CA CYS A 629 20.25 -32.86 31.15
C CYS A 629 18.72 -32.76 31.08
N THR A 630 18.17 -31.68 31.62
CA THR A 630 16.75 -31.34 31.53
C THR A 630 16.44 -30.79 30.14
N CYS A 631 15.71 -31.58 29.34
CA CYS A 631 15.28 -31.23 27.99
C CYS A 631 13.95 -30.46 27.94
N ILE A 632 13.11 -30.61 28.97
CA ILE A 632 11.77 -30.01 29.07
C ILE A 632 11.74 -29.13 30.32
N VAL A 633 11.38 -27.85 30.14
CA VAL A 633 11.36 -26.82 31.18
C VAL A 633 9.93 -26.32 31.42
N PRO A 634 9.59 -25.81 32.62
CA PRO A 634 8.30 -25.15 32.83
C PRO A 634 8.22 -23.81 32.05
N VAL A 635 7.01 -23.35 31.76
CA VAL A 635 6.74 -22.00 31.26
C VAL A 635 6.49 -21.07 32.44
N GLU A 636 7.43 -20.17 32.74
CA GLU A 636 7.31 -19.25 33.88
C GLU A 636 6.48 -18.01 33.55
N SER A 637 6.75 -17.41 32.39
CA SER A 637 6.01 -16.25 31.88
C SER A 637 5.65 -16.41 30.40
N GLN A 638 4.62 -15.68 30.00
CA GLN A 638 4.28 -15.50 28.59
C GLN A 638 5.13 -14.39 27.94
N GLN A 639 5.76 -13.50 28.69
CA GLN A 639 6.72 -12.51 28.17
C GLN A 639 8.16 -13.01 28.30
N ASP A 640 8.96 -12.84 27.23
CA ASP A 640 10.33 -13.36 27.15
C ASP A 640 11.26 -12.91 28.27
N ASP A 641 11.13 -11.64 28.69
CA ASP A 641 12.14 -10.97 29.50
C ASP A 641 11.90 -11.16 31.00
N ASP A 642 10.72 -11.64 31.40
CA ASP A 642 10.45 -12.09 32.76
C ASP A 642 11.00 -13.52 32.99
N ASP A 643 10.82 -14.40 31.99
CA ASP A 643 11.18 -15.82 32.02
C ASP A 643 12.71 -16.01 32.16
N GLY A 644 13.14 -16.73 33.18
CA GLY A 644 14.56 -16.92 33.50
C GLY A 644 15.30 -17.73 32.44
N VAL A 645 14.62 -18.70 31.84
CA VAL A 645 15.20 -19.62 30.86
C VAL A 645 15.28 -18.98 29.47
N LEU A 646 14.26 -18.22 29.05
CA LEU A 646 14.32 -17.50 27.78
C LEU A 646 15.39 -16.39 27.78
N ARG A 647 15.64 -15.73 28.92
CA ARG A 647 16.78 -14.80 29.06
C ARG A 647 18.14 -15.51 28.92
N ALA A 648 18.32 -16.69 29.50
CA ALA A 648 19.52 -17.50 29.31
C ALA A 648 19.68 -17.94 27.84
N LEU A 649 18.59 -18.28 27.16
CA LEU A 649 18.58 -18.63 25.74
C LEU A 649 18.97 -17.44 24.83
N LYS A 650 18.45 -16.23 25.10
CA LYS A 650 18.88 -14.99 24.41
C LYS A 650 20.39 -14.76 24.57
N ALA A 651 20.90 -14.87 25.80
CA ALA A 651 22.34 -14.71 26.07
C ALA A 651 23.21 -15.79 25.39
N LEU A 652 22.69 -17.02 25.24
CA LEU A 652 23.37 -18.10 24.51
C LEU A 652 23.39 -17.83 22.99
N ALA A 653 22.28 -17.34 22.42
CA ALA A 653 22.25 -16.88 21.03
C ALA A 653 23.20 -15.69 20.80
N ASP A 654 23.29 -14.72 21.72
CA ASP A 654 24.27 -13.63 21.65
C ASP A 654 25.72 -14.16 21.65
N LYS A 655 26.01 -15.16 22.47
CA LYS A 655 27.32 -15.83 22.51
C LYS A 655 27.65 -16.47 21.15
N LEU A 656 26.70 -17.20 20.56
CA LEU A 656 26.86 -17.83 19.23
C LEU A 656 26.96 -16.80 18.10
N ARG A 657 26.16 -15.73 18.15
CA ARG A 657 26.19 -14.58 17.23
C ARG A 657 27.54 -13.86 17.27
N SER A 658 28.12 -13.66 18.46
CA SER A 658 29.46 -13.08 18.63
C SER A 658 30.56 -13.94 17.98
N LYS A 659 30.38 -15.27 17.94
CA LYS A 659 31.25 -16.25 17.26
C LYS A 659 30.91 -16.43 15.77
N ARG A 660 29.92 -15.69 15.24
CA ARG A 660 29.36 -15.84 13.87
C ARG A 660 28.89 -17.27 13.55
N ARG A 661 28.25 -17.94 14.50
CA ARG A 661 27.66 -19.28 14.31
C ARG A 661 26.24 -19.20 13.71
N PHE A 662 26.10 -18.49 12.59
CA PHE A 662 24.86 -18.39 11.81
C PHE A 662 25.17 -18.13 10.33
N THR A 663 24.25 -18.54 9.44
CA THR A 663 24.36 -18.39 7.98
C THR A 663 23.12 -17.71 7.42
N ASN A 664 23.27 -16.45 6.98
CA ASN A 664 22.20 -15.69 6.34
C ASN A 664 22.10 -16.06 4.85
N THR A 665 21.08 -16.84 4.48
CA THR A 665 20.89 -17.33 3.09
C THR A 665 20.59 -16.24 2.06
N ALA A 666 20.22 -15.03 2.48
CA ALA A 666 20.01 -13.90 1.57
C ALA A 666 21.31 -13.15 1.22
N THR A 667 22.35 -13.22 2.06
CA THR A 667 23.55 -12.35 1.94
C THR A 667 24.90 -13.08 1.93
N PHE A 668 24.94 -14.37 2.30
CA PHE A 668 26.19 -15.16 2.37
C PHE A 668 26.97 -15.21 1.04
N ASP A 669 28.31 -15.21 1.17
CA ASP A 669 29.25 -15.26 0.05
C ASP A 669 29.50 -16.72 -0.38
N LEU A 670 28.91 -17.09 -1.52
CA LEU A 670 29.05 -18.38 -2.16
C LEU A 670 30.05 -18.37 -3.31
N LYS A 671 30.53 -19.56 -3.65
CA LYS A 671 31.38 -19.84 -4.81
C LYS A 671 30.88 -21.09 -5.52
N CYS A 672 30.59 -20.98 -6.81
CA CYS A 672 30.30 -22.15 -7.64
C CYS A 672 31.55 -23.03 -7.76
N GLU A 673 31.50 -24.29 -7.31
CA GLU A 673 32.64 -25.22 -7.35
C GLU A 673 33.05 -25.56 -8.79
N VAL A 674 32.11 -25.51 -9.74
CA VAL A 674 32.31 -25.98 -11.12
C VAL A 674 33.02 -24.95 -12.00
N CYS A 675 32.73 -23.66 -11.82
CA CYS A 675 33.31 -22.58 -12.64
C CYS A 675 34.05 -21.50 -11.84
N GLY A 676 34.09 -21.60 -10.50
CA GLY A 676 34.81 -20.67 -9.63
C GLY A 676 34.17 -19.28 -9.46
N LYS A 677 33.00 -19.01 -10.07
CA LYS A 677 32.29 -17.73 -9.94
C LYS A 677 31.83 -17.51 -8.48
N GLY A 678 32.20 -16.36 -7.90
CA GLY A 678 31.64 -15.86 -6.65
C GLY A 678 30.22 -15.30 -6.84
N LEU A 679 29.35 -15.51 -5.86
CA LEU A 679 27.90 -15.30 -5.90
C LEU A 679 27.42 -14.86 -4.52
N LYS A 680 26.45 -13.95 -4.43
CA LYS A 680 25.86 -13.49 -3.16
C LYS A 680 24.43 -13.98 -2.96
N GLY A 681 24.21 -14.74 -1.89
CA GLY A 681 22.89 -15.24 -1.48
C GLY A 681 22.30 -16.34 -2.39
N GLU A 682 21.21 -16.96 -1.93
CA GLU A 682 20.46 -17.99 -2.66
C GLU A 682 20.02 -17.46 -4.04
N LYS A 683 19.66 -16.18 -4.13
CA LYS A 683 19.13 -15.56 -5.35
C LYS A 683 20.14 -15.61 -6.52
N GLU A 684 21.41 -15.26 -6.28
CA GLU A 684 22.45 -15.36 -7.31
C GLU A 684 22.87 -16.81 -7.58
N ALA A 685 22.92 -17.66 -6.55
CA ALA A 685 23.20 -19.08 -6.70
C ALA A 685 22.16 -19.79 -7.57
N ARG A 686 20.87 -19.50 -7.35
CA ARG A 686 19.75 -20.07 -8.09
C ARG A 686 19.66 -19.51 -9.52
N ALA A 687 19.94 -18.22 -9.72
CA ALA A 687 20.11 -17.65 -11.05
C ALA A 687 21.24 -18.37 -11.80
N HIS A 688 22.42 -18.48 -11.19
CA HIS A 688 23.58 -19.17 -11.78
C HIS A 688 23.29 -20.64 -12.10
N ALA A 689 22.61 -21.36 -11.20
CA ALA A 689 22.18 -22.74 -11.45
C ALA A 689 21.24 -22.85 -12.65
N SER A 690 20.30 -21.91 -12.82
CA SER A 690 19.38 -21.88 -13.96
C SER A 690 20.05 -21.49 -15.29
N GLU A 691 21.07 -20.63 -15.25
CA GLU A 691 21.83 -20.18 -16.43
C GLU A 691 22.86 -21.22 -16.92
N THR A 692 23.47 -21.97 -15.99
CA THR A 692 24.65 -22.81 -16.28
C THR A 692 24.46 -24.30 -16.01
N GLY A 693 23.41 -24.69 -15.30
CA GLY A 693 23.23 -26.05 -14.79
C GLY A 693 24.14 -26.43 -13.62
N HIS A 694 24.99 -25.52 -13.13
CA HIS A 694 25.86 -25.79 -11.98
C HIS A 694 25.07 -25.72 -10.67
N VAL A 695 24.96 -26.85 -9.97
CA VAL A 695 24.24 -26.97 -8.68
C VAL A 695 25.17 -27.20 -7.48
N LYS A 696 26.49 -27.06 -7.66
CA LYS A 696 27.49 -27.21 -6.60
C LYS A 696 28.05 -25.85 -6.18
N PHE A 697 27.78 -25.47 -4.93
CA PHE A 697 28.21 -24.22 -4.33
C PHE A 697 28.85 -24.49 -2.97
N GLY A 698 30.03 -23.94 -2.73
CA GLY A 698 30.66 -23.88 -1.40
C GLY A 698 30.70 -22.44 -0.89
N GLU A 699 30.85 -22.27 0.42
CA GLU A 699 31.15 -20.96 1.02
C GLU A 699 32.64 -20.58 0.81
N TYR A 700 33.00 -19.34 1.16
CA TYR A 700 34.29 -18.70 0.81
C TYR A 700 35.41 -18.84 1.84
#